data_AF-A0A163B9A6-F1
#
_entry.id   AF-A0A163B9A6-F1
#
_cell.length_a   1.000
_cell.length_b   1.000
_cell.length_c   1.000
_cell.angle_alpha   90.00
_cell.angle_beta   90.00
_cell.angle_gamma   90.00
#
_symmetry.space_group_name_H-M   'P 1'
#
loop_
_entity.id
_entity.type
_entity.pdbx_description
1 polymer ?
#
loop_
_entity_poly.entity_id
_entity_poly.type
_entity_poly.pdbx_seq_one_letter_code
_entity_poly.pdbx_strand_id
1 'polypeptide(L)'
;MSLRRLLRRHSAPSIEPFDRLHSLYPRPLPMLPPDVNTPPSVRITQDSPLRYRGHDAHEQRAYRDCRQHLLGHILSVMRLCEDFRHHHNLAGVQTAKPSSGSLLFTTPTDTTLTMRLLDERLGQCLRHLDHLRTRVTDSASKVLVTGDVNAGKSSLVNTLLQADIVPTHEQPCTSALCEIVDCMQNGGVEEVHCIPDPAHYDSHYSSTYHPIALRHLPKAMEQGLYDHFRIYVRDHRPPEKSLLKHDLATMTWIDSPGLDADSNKTSAIYAGQDDIDAVVFVVNAQNQLTLSAKTFLQKASMEKKPLFIIVNRFDTIKDKVNCKRKILDQIHQVSPSTYEQAEDRVHFVDLPLDAPPASFATLESNLRTFAVEHRMHTKLLPAKRYLVALLTDMADLARSTHELTIEHHQQALQSLARDTFPFMQLLKAREPVLHQVEVMAEHTLESIQTHALNVLEQALENPRPRFSRPPLFSLWPYAHEYRDALLQAWTEEIEDVEREAMEETKLCVQAIQRLGTEHLGPSPWQDKANLKKSYYKPLTVTLEPVDLLGVWPPRKRTAWAISLGLLACLGVRWVDRSGKFGGGWVSIVSLAGSSLWLGLSEIRTGLESKIFQKCKRAAIKTSLADTHARRVSRISRKILQATGRDLELKIQTAIENKARRRSELENQAHDAQNAGAYYTHFIEVANLVLDQVNAVSTDIPTKAPTRVL
;
A
#
# COMPACT_ATOMS: atom_id res chain seq x y z
N MET A 1 30.74 15.37 19.45
CA MET A 1 29.47 15.99 19.00
C MET A 1 28.71 15.00 18.11
N SER A 2 28.34 13.84 18.65
CA SER A 2 27.01 13.50 19.21
C SER A 2 25.96 13.11 18.15
N LEU A 3 25.80 11.79 17.99
CA LEU A 3 24.72 11.05 17.32
C LEU A 3 23.30 11.58 17.60
N ARG A 4 23.10 12.38 18.67
CA ARG A 4 21.81 13.00 19.01
C ARG A 4 21.26 13.95 17.93
N ARG A 5 22.08 14.45 16.98
CA ARG A 5 21.59 15.29 15.87
C ARG A 5 21.07 14.50 14.67
N LEU A 6 21.49 13.25 14.48
CA LEU A 6 21.02 12.41 13.37
C LEU A 6 19.68 11.72 13.70
N LEU A 7 19.43 11.41 14.98
CA LEU A 7 18.16 10.83 15.44
C LEU A 7 16.97 11.81 15.45
N ARG A 8 17.19 13.12 15.24
CA ARG A 8 16.12 14.14 15.23
C ARG A 8 15.61 14.53 13.84
N ARG A 9 16.19 14.01 12.75
CA ARG A 9 15.80 14.38 11.37
C ARG A 9 14.81 13.42 10.70
N HIS A 10 14.41 12.34 11.38
CA HIS A 10 13.39 11.40 10.90
C HIS A 10 12.15 11.34 11.81
N SER A 11 11.72 12.48 12.35
CA SER A 11 10.35 12.59 12.87
C SER A 11 9.40 12.80 11.70
N ALA A 12 8.68 11.74 11.32
CA ALA A 12 7.49 11.83 10.48
C ALA A 12 6.46 12.79 11.11
N PRO A 13 5.58 13.43 10.32
CA PRO A 13 4.60 14.36 10.86
C PRO A 13 3.72 13.65 11.90
N SER A 14 3.58 14.28 13.07
CA SER A 14 2.68 13.84 14.13
C SER A 14 1.25 13.78 13.56
N ILE A 15 0.74 12.56 13.36
CA ILE A 15 -0.69 12.34 13.20
C ILE A 15 -1.35 12.79 14.50
N GLU A 16 -2.36 13.65 14.38
CA GLU A 16 -3.06 14.26 15.51
C GLU A 16 -3.51 13.24 16.57
N PRO A 17 -3.59 13.62 17.86
CA PRO A 17 -4.02 12.72 18.92
C PRO A 17 -5.44 12.18 18.65
N PHE A 18 -5.59 10.86 18.82
CA PHE A 18 -6.78 10.02 18.63
C PHE A 18 -8.02 10.41 19.48
N ASP A 19 -7.95 11.49 20.26
CA ASP A 19 -9.02 11.96 21.14
C ASP A 19 -10.23 12.59 20.41
N ARG A 20 -10.14 12.84 19.09
CA ARG A 20 -11.28 13.39 18.33
C ARG A 20 -12.39 12.36 18.06
N LEU A 21 -12.12 11.06 18.08
CA LEU A 21 -13.13 10.05 17.74
C LEU A 21 -14.26 9.92 18.77
N HIS A 22 -13.96 10.08 20.08
CA HIS A 22 -14.99 10.12 21.11
C HIS A 22 -15.93 11.33 21.02
N SER A 23 -15.53 12.40 20.31
CA SER A 23 -16.34 13.62 20.14
C SER A 23 -17.27 13.58 18.92
N LEU A 24 -17.09 12.61 18.02
CA LEU A 24 -17.82 12.51 16.74
C LEU A 24 -19.06 11.61 16.80
N TYR A 25 -19.28 10.94 17.92
CA TYR A 25 -20.46 10.11 18.18
C TYR A 25 -21.32 10.78 19.27
N PRO A 26 -22.57 11.18 18.97
CA PRO A 26 -23.42 11.81 19.97
C PRO A 26 -23.69 10.84 21.13
N ARG A 27 -23.56 11.33 22.37
CA ARG A 27 -24.04 10.62 23.57
C ARG A 27 -25.56 10.36 23.47
N PRO A 28 -26.05 9.27 24.07
CA PRO A 28 -27.44 8.84 23.95
C PRO A 28 -28.41 9.91 24.46
N LEU A 29 -29.52 10.10 23.74
CA LEU A 29 -30.73 10.69 24.33
C LEU A 29 -31.21 9.74 25.45
N PRO A 30 -31.57 10.26 26.64
CA PRO A 30 -32.05 9.41 27.72
C PRO A 30 -33.37 8.76 27.31
N MET A 31 -33.41 7.43 27.32
CA MET A 31 -34.65 6.66 27.30
C MET A 31 -35.46 7.04 28.56
N LEU A 32 -36.65 7.59 28.38
CA LEU A 32 -37.60 7.70 29.50
C LEU A 32 -37.99 6.29 29.98
N PRO A 33 -38.07 6.04 31.30
CA PRO A 33 -38.47 4.74 31.83
C PRO A 33 -39.94 4.45 31.49
N PRO A 34 -40.33 3.17 31.41
CA PRO A 34 -41.72 2.79 31.17
C PRO A 34 -42.55 3.11 32.42
N ASP A 35 -43.58 3.93 32.27
CA ASP A 35 -44.57 4.17 33.32
C ASP A 35 -45.26 2.84 33.68
N VAL A 36 -44.95 2.35 34.88
CA VAL A 36 -45.67 1.26 35.54
C VAL A 36 -46.98 1.84 36.07
N ASN A 37 -48.07 1.70 35.31
CA ASN A 37 -49.41 1.85 35.84
C ASN A 37 -50.21 0.56 35.61
N THR A 38 -50.52 -0.10 36.73
CA THR A 38 -51.46 -1.21 36.87
C THR A 38 -52.81 -0.92 36.19
N PRO A 39 -53.48 -1.92 35.59
CA PRO A 39 -54.72 -1.69 34.86
C PRO A 39 -55.90 -1.54 35.83
N PRO A 40 -56.85 -0.62 35.62
CA PRO A 40 -58.16 -0.78 36.23
C PRO A 40 -58.94 -1.82 35.43
N SER A 41 -59.50 -2.79 36.15
CA SER A 41 -60.46 -3.76 35.65
C SER A 41 -61.67 -3.05 35.02
N VAL A 42 -61.83 -3.15 33.70
CA VAL A 42 -63.03 -2.68 32.99
C VAL A 42 -63.63 -3.84 32.21
N ARG A 43 -64.92 -4.08 32.50
CA ARG A 43 -65.78 -5.14 31.98
C ARG A 43 -65.86 -5.12 30.44
N ILE A 44 -66.00 -6.32 29.90
CA ILE A 44 -66.23 -6.63 28.49
C ILE A 44 -67.61 -6.10 28.07
N THR A 45 -67.64 -5.06 27.23
CA THR A 45 -68.82 -4.72 26.41
C THR A 45 -68.38 -4.03 25.11
N GLN A 46 -68.65 -4.72 24.00
CA GLN A 46 -68.95 -4.30 22.61
C GLN A 46 -68.13 -3.19 21.90
N ASP A 47 -67.79 -3.51 20.65
CA ASP A 47 -66.99 -2.79 19.66
C ASP A 47 -67.17 -1.27 19.62
N SER A 48 -66.06 -0.54 19.65
CA SER A 48 -66.02 0.92 19.48
C SER A 48 -64.87 1.35 18.54
N PRO A 49 -65.10 2.28 17.60
CA PRO A 49 -64.13 2.75 16.59
C PRO A 49 -62.92 3.52 17.15
N LEU A 50 -62.85 3.74 18.47
CA LEU A 50 -61.74 4.42 19.14
C LEU A 50 -60.49 3.53 19.30
N ARG A 51 -60.62 2.20 19.27
CA ARG A 51 -59.47 1.27 19.39
C ARG A 51 -58.59 1.22 18.15
N TYR A 52 -59.17 1.36 16.96
CA TYR A 52 -58.43 1.37 15.69
C TYR A 52 -57.57 2.64 15.55
N ARG A 53 -58.08 3.80 16.00
CA ARG A 53 -57.37 5.08 15.92
C ARG A 53 -56.08 5.13 16.77
N GLY A 54 -56.01 4.35 17.84
CA GLY A 54 -54.79 4.20 18.66
C GLY A 54 -53.73 3.32 18.00
N HIS A 55 -54.15 2.22 17.37
CA HIS A 55 -53.23 1.27 16.73
C HIS A 55 -52.50 1.92 15.54
N ASP A 56 -53.26 2.61 14.68
CA ASP A 56 -52.70 3.30 13.51
C ASP A 56 -51.71 4.39 13.93
N ALA A 57 -52.03 5.20 14.94
CA ALA A 57 -51.13 6.27 15.41
C ALA A 57 -49.84 5.74 16.05
N HIS A 58 -49.89 4.57 16.70
CA HIS A 58 -48.71 3.91 17.28
C HIS A 58 -47.80 3.33 16.19
N GLU A 59 -48.37 2.66 15.18
CA GLU A 59 -47.62 2.14 14.04
C GLU A 59 -46.98 3.26 13.21
N GLN A 60 -47.69 4.38 13.08
CA GLN A 60 -47.18 5.57 12.42
C GLN A 60 -45.96 6.18 13.13
N ARG A 61 -46.00 6.28 14.46
CA ARG A 61 -44.84 6.75 15.25
C ARG A 61 -43.68 5.76 15.15
N ALA A 62 -43.96 4.47 15.28
CA ALA A 62 -42.95 3.42 15.15
C ALA A 62 -42.23 3.47 13.80
N TYR A 63 -42.94 3.69 12.70
CA TYR A 63 -42.32 3.85 11.37
C TYR A 63 -41.39 5.07 11.30
N ARG A 64 -41.84 6.24 11.80
CA ARG A 64 -41.03 7.47 11.78
C ARG A 64 -39.75 7.31 12.61
N ASP A 65 -39.88 6.73 13.79
CA ASP A 65 -38.75 6.50 14.70
C ASP A 65 -37.76 5.49 14.09
N CYS A 66 -38.25 4.37 13.56
CA CYS A 66 -37.41 3.38 12.87
C CYS A 66 -36.71 3.96 11.65
N ARG A 67 -37.39 4.78 10.84
CA ARG A 67 -36.80 5.47 9.70
C ARG A 67 -35.69 6.42 10.13
N GLN A 68 -35.91 7.23 11.16
CA GLN A 68 -34.91 8.18 11.67
C GLN A 68 -33.68 7.45 12.23
N HIS A 69 -33.88 6.40 13.02
CA HIS A 69 -32.78 5.58 13.53
C HIS A 69 -32.00 4.93 12.38
N LEU A 70 -32.69 4.33 11.41
CA LEU A 70 -32.03 3.68 10.28
C LEU A 70 -31.24 4.66 9.42
N LEU A 71 -31.75 5.87 9.17
CA LEU A 71 -31.00 6.93 8.47
C LEU A 71 -29.73 7.33 9.25
N GLY A 72 -29.84 7.45 10.58
CA GLY A 72 -28.69 7.69 11.45
C GLY A 72 -27.64 6.59 11.32
N HIS A 73 -28.07 5.33 11.36
CA HIS A 73 -27.17 4.18 11.20
C HIS A 73 -26.56 4.10 9.80
N ILE A 74 -27.28 4.39 8.71
CA ILE A 74 -26.71 4.46 7.35
C ILE A 74 -25.54 5.44 7.34
N LEU A 75 -25.70 6.63 7.91
CA LEU A 75 -24.63 7.63 7.99
C LEU A 75 -23.45 7.15 8.85
N SER A 76 -23.71 6.50 9.98
CA SER A 76 -22.66 5.90 10.81
C SER A 76 -21.88 4.82 10.06
N VAL A 77 -22.55 3.94 9.31
CA VAL A 77 -21.91 2.89 8.52
C VAL A 77 -21.12 3.47 7.35
N MET A 78 -21.61 4.52 6.70
CA MET A 78 -20.85 5.25 5.68
C MET A 78 -19.54 5.79 6.23
N ARG A 79 -19.56 6.43 7.42
CA ARG A 79 -18.35 6.92 8.09
C ARG A 79 -17.39 5.78 8.44
N LEU A 80 -17.90 4.67 8.97
CA LEU A 80 -17.07 3.48 9.25
C LEU A 80 -16.41 2.92 7.97
N CYS A 81 -17.13 2.89 6.85
CA CYS A 81 -16.58 2.48 5.56
C CYS A 81 -15.48 3.43 5.08
N GLU A 82 -15.65 4.74 5.23
CA GLU A 82 -14.64 5.75 4.88
C GLU A 82 -13.40 5.64 5.77
N ASP A 83 -13.58 5.50 7.08
CA ASP A 83 -12.50 5.34 8.05
C ASP A 83 -11.69 4.07 7.80
N PHE A 84 -12.38 2.96 7.51
CA PHE A 84 -11.76 1.67 7.14
C PHE A 84 -10.96 1.78 5.85
N ARG A 85 -11.53 2.43 4.83
CA ARG A 85 -10.86 2.66 3.54
C ARG A 85 -9.60 3.51 3.69
N HIS A 86 -9.64 4.56 4.50
CA HIS A 86 -8.48 5.41 4.75
C HIS A 86 -7.34 4.69 5.48
N HIS A 87 -7.65 3.96 6.55
CA HIS A 87 -6.63 3.25 7.33
C HIS A 87 -6.02 2.08 6.58
N HIS A 88 -6.82 1.36 5.78
CA HIS A 88 -6.33 0.29 4.93
C HIS A 88 -5.32 0.80 3.88
N ASN A 89 -5.58 1.95 3.26
CA ASN A 89 -4.68 2.56 2.27
C ASN A 89 -3.37 3.10 2.89
N LEU A 90 -3.40 3.52 4.16
CA LEU A 90 -2.23 4.01 4.88
C LEU A 90 -1.35 2.89 5.42
N ALA A 91 -1.96 1.78 5.86
CA ALA A 91 -1.25 0.75 6.59
C ALA A 91 -0.48 -0.22 5.69
N GLY A 92 -0.78 -0.31 4.38
CA GLY A 92 -0.12 -1.27 3.48
C GLY A 92 -0.23 -2.73 3.97
N VAL A 93 -1.19 -3.00 4.86
CA VAL A 93 -1.34 -4.24 5.62
C VAL A 93 -1.80 -5.35 4.69
N GLN A 94 -1.08 -6.47 4.70
CA GLN A 94 -1.47 -7.68 3.98
C GLN A 94 -2.84 -8.13 4.51
N THR A 95 -3.84 -8.18 3.63
CA THR A 95 -5.17 -8.65 4.00
C THR A 95 -5.23 -10.17 4.00
N ALA A 96 -5.82 -10.74 5.04
CA ALA A 96 -6.08 -12.17 5.10
C ALA A 96 -7.16 -12.57 4.09
N LYS A 97 -7.11 -13.83 3.65
CA LYS A 97 -8.22 -14.46 2.94
C LYS A 97 -9.47 -14.44 3.84
N PRO A 98 -10.62 -13.92 3.38
CA PRO A 98 -11.86 -14.11 4.11
C PRO A 98 -12.17 -15.61 4.23
N SER A 99 -12.78 -16.01 5.34
CA SER A 99 -13.26 -17.37 5.55
C SER A 99 -14.24 -17.75 4.43
N SER A 100 -14.11 -18.98 3.93
CA SER A 100 -14.81 -19.47 2.74
C SER A 100 -16.33 -19.37 2.91
N GLY A 101 -16.95 -18.40 2.24
CA GLY A 101 -18.41 -18.21 2.27
C GLY A 101 -18.93 -16.87 1.73
N SER A 102 -18.14 -15.79 1.77
CA SER A 102 -18.60 -14.48 1.25
C SER A 102 -18.46 -14.41 -0.29
N LEU A 103 -19.60 -14.30 -0.98
CA LEU A 103 -19.74 -14.25 -2.44
C LEU A 103 -19.11 -13.01 -3.12
N LEU A 104 -18.62 -12.04 -2.36
CA LEU A 104 -18.21 -10.72 -2.87
C LEU A 104 -16.70 -10.57 -3.14
N PHE A 105 -15.85 -11.49 -2.66
CA PHE A 105 -14.39 -11.34 -2.74
C PHE A 105 -13.73 -12.62 -3.28
N THR A 106 -13.48 -12.66 -4.60
CA THR A 106 -12.65 -13.69 -5.25
C THR A 106 -11.21 -13.20 -5.45
N THR A 107 -10.27 -14.13 -5.31
CA THR A 107 -8.83 -13.95 -5.07
C THR A 107 -8.01 -13.44 -6.26
N PRO A 108 -6.96 -12.64 -5.99
CA PRO A 108 -5.61 -13.01 -6.43
C PRO A 108 -4.55 -12.92 -5.32
N THR A 109 -3.41 -13.55 -5.55
CA THR A 109 -2.26 -13.73 -4.63
C THR A 109 -1.33 -12.53 -4.50
N ASP A 110 -1.59 -11.45 -5.24
CA ASP A 110 -0.78 -10.24 -5.21
C ASP A 110 -1.38 -9.22 -4.26
N THR A 111 -0.64 -8.90 -3.20
CA THR A 111 -1.03 -7.97 -2.12
C THR A 111 -1.43 -6.58 -2.63
N THR A 112 -0.89 -6.14 -3.75
CA THR A 112 -1.24 -4.85 -4.38
C THR A 112 -2.54 -4.91 -5.18
N LEU A 113 -2.90 -6.07 -5.73
CA LEU A 113 -4.14 -6.27 -6.47
C LEU A 113 -5.33 -6.46 -5.52
N THR A 114 -5.14 -7.17 -4.41
CA THR A 114 -6.18 -7.31 -3.37
C THR A 114 -6.55 -5.96 -2.76
N MET A 115 -5.57 -5.08 -2.54
CA MET A 115 -5.83 -3.74 -2.01
C MET A 115 -6.68 -2.88 -2.95
N ARG A 116 -6.37 -2.87 -4.24
CA ARG A 116 -7.14 -2.11 -5.24
C ARG A 116 -8.56 -2.64 -5.41
N LEU A 117 -8.72 -3.96 -5.40
CA LEU A 117 -10.04 -4.60 -5.48
C LEU A 117 -10.90 -4.26 -4.26
N LEU A 118 -10.32 -4.27 -3.04
CA LEU A 118 -11.03 -3.87 -1.82
C LEU A 118 -11.46 -2.41 -1.87
N ASP A 119 -10.59 -1.51 -2.30
CA ASP A 119 -10.90 -0.08 -2.43
C ASP A 119 -12.05 0.18 -3.42
N GLU A 120 -12.02 -0.50 -4.58
CA GLU A 120 -13.10 -0.42 -5.57
C GLU A 120 -14.44 -0.94 -5.02
N ARG A 121 -14.41 -2.06 -4.29
CA ARG A 121 -15.61 -2.66 -3.66
C ARG A 121 -16.17 -1.79 -2.54
N LEU A 122 -15.33 -1.22 -1.68
CA LEU A 122 -15.76 -0.24 -0.67
C LEU A 122 -16.36 1.00 -1.32
N GLY A 123 -15.80 1.47 -2.44
CA GLY A 123 -16.38 2.53 -3.25
C GLY A 123 -17.76 2.18 -3.82
N GLN A 124 -17.97 0.94 -4.26
CA GLN A 124 -19.29 0.45 -4.69
C GLN A 124 -20.28 0.41 -3.51
N CYS A 125 -19.84 -0.05 -2.34
CA CYS A 125 -20.67 -0.10 -1.13
C CYS A 125 -21.11 1.29 -0.69
N LEU A 126 -20.21 2.28 -0.72
CA LEU A 126 -20.53 3.68 -0.38
C LEU A 126 -21.58 4.28 -1.33
N ARG A 127 -21.48 4.02 -2.65
CA ARG A 127 -22.51 4.45 -3.62
C ARG A 127 -23.86 3.78 -3.34
N HIS A 128 -23.85 2.49 -3.01
CA HIS A 128 -25.08 1.78 -2.68
C HIS A 128 -25.72 2.30 -1.37
N LEU A 129 -24.90 2.60 -0.35
CA LEU A 129 -25.38 3.24 0.88
C LEU A 129 -26.01 4.61 0.61
N ASP A 130 -25.46 5.39 -0.32
CA ASP A 130 -26.05 6.66 -0.72
C ASP A 130 -27.41 6.49 -1.42
N HIS A 131 -27.55 5.49 -2.30
CA HIS A 131 -28.83 5.15 -2.92
C HIS A 131 -29.86 4.64 -1.89
N LEU A 132 -29.44 3.85 -0.90
CA LEU A 132 -30.32 3.43 0.20
C LEU A 132 -30.74 4.62 1.04
N ARG A 133 -29.83 5.56 1.30
CA ARG A 133 -30.13 6.81 2.03
C ARG A 133 -31.18 7.64 1.31
N THR A 134 -31.03 7.87 0.00
CA THR A 134 -32.02 8.64 -0.79
C THR A 134 -33.37 7.94 -0.79
N ARG A 135 -33.40 6.61 -0.96
CA ARG A 135 -34.63 5.79 -0.92
C ARG A 135 -35.36 5.82 0.43
N VAL A 136 -34.62 5.74 1.54
CA VAL A 136 -35.20 5.79 2.90
C VAL A 136 -35.63 7.20 3.28
N THR A 137 -34.95 8.22 2.75
CA THR A 137 -35.34 9.63 2.92
C THR A 137 -36.62 9.96 2.15
N ASP A 138 -36.82 9.33 1.00
CA ASP A 138 -38.00 9.57 0.16
C ASP A 138 -39.31 9.14 0.85
N SER A 139 -40.08 10.16 1.20
CA SER A 139 -41.41 10.04 1.82
C SER A 139 -42.54 9.79 0.82
N ALA A 140 -42.29 9.88 -0.48
CA ALA A 140 -43.30 9.60 -1.51
C ALA A 140 -43.41 8.09 -1.76
N SER A 141 -44.63 7.57 -1.87
CA SER A 141 -44.88 6.21 -2.37
C SER A 141 -45.45 6.29 -3.75
N LYS A 142 -44.81 5.60 -4.69
CA LYS A 142 -45.30 5.53 -6.06
C LYS A 142 -46.06 4.22 -6.25
N VAL A 143 -47.32 4.34 -6.65
CA VAL A 143 -48.19 3.21 -7.00
C VAL A 143 -48.41 3.23 -8.50
N LEU A 144 -47.99 2.17 -9.18
CA LEU A 144 -48.13 2.02 -10.62
C LEU A 144 -49.47 1.38 -10.96
N VAL A 145 -50.32 2.06 -11.72
CA VAL A 145 -51.56 1.53 -12.27
C VAL A 145 -51.32 1.11 -13.72
N THR A 146 -51.48 -0.18 -13.99
CA THR A 146 -51.20 -0.78 -15.30
C THR A 146 -52.19 -1.89 -15.65
N GLY A 147 -52.15 -2.38 -16.89
CA GLY A 147 -53.13 -3.33 -17.43
C GLY A 147 -53.41 -3.14 -18.92
N ASP A 148 -54.20 -4.05 -19.48
CA ASP A 148 -54.55 -4.06 -20.91
C ASP A 148 -55.23 -2.73 -21.35
N VAL A 149 -55.17 -2.44 -22.64
CA VAL A 149 -55.90 -1.31 -23.24
C VAL A 149 -57.40 -1.47 -22.95
N ASN A 150 -58.07 -0.37 -22.59
CA ASN A 150 -59.49 -0.35 -22.24
C ASN A 150 -59.90 -1.19 -21.01
N ALA A 151 -58.96 -1.55 -20.12
CA ALA A 151 -59.27 -2.21 -18.85
C ALA A 151 -59.97 -1.29 -17.81
N GLY A 152 -59.90 0.04 -18.01
CA GLY A 152 -60.43 1.05 -17.08
C GLY A 152 -59.41 1.57 -16.08
N LYS A 153 -58.13 1.70 -16.48
CA LYS A 153 -57.03 2.22 -15.65
C LYS A 153 -57.25 3.69 -15.23
N SER A 154 -57.44 4.57 -16.19
CA SER A 154 -57.70 6.00 -15.93
C SER A 154 -59.02 6.21 -15.18
N SER A 155 -60.04 5.38 -15.46
CA SER A 155 -61.29 5.37 -14.68
C SER A 155 -61.04 5.00 -13.22
N LEU A 156 -60.21 3.98 -12.94
CA LEU A 156 -59.86 3.58 -11.58
C LEU A 156 -59.18 4.73 -10.83
N VAL A 157 -58.22 5.41 -11.48
CA VAL A 157 -57.48 6.53 -10.89
C VAL A 157 -58.42 7.68 -10.55
N ASN A 158 -59.32 8.05 -11.47
CA ASN A 158 -60.33 9.09 -11.21
C ASN A 158 -61.30 8.69 -10.08
N THR A 159 -61.73 7.42 -10.01
CA THR A 159 -62.59 6.93 -8.92
C THR A 159 -61.86 6.92 -7.57
N LEU A 160 -60.59 6.51 -7.53
CA LEU A 160 -59.75 6.54 -6.30
C LEU A 160 -59.57 7.96 -5.78
N LEU A 161 -59.39 8.92 -6.68
CA LEU A 161 -59.20 10.32 -6.34
C LEU A 161 -60.52 11.11 -6.23
N GLN A 162 -61.65 10.48 -6.54
CA GLN A 162 -63.00 11.09 -6.57
C GLN A 162 -63.05 12.39 -7.39
N ALA A 163 -62.27 12.45 -8.47
CA ALA A 163 -62.12 13.61 -9.33
C ALA A 163 -61.83 13.17 -10.77
N ASP A 164 -62.36 13.92 -11.73
CA ASP A 164 -62.11 13.68 -13.15
C ASP A 164 -60.79 14.37 -13.55
N ILE A 165 -59.67 13.64 -13.44
CA ILE A 165 -58.31 14.16 -13.61
C ILE A 165 -57.73 13.72 -14.95
N VAL A 166 -57.70 12.41 -15.19
CA VAL A 166 -57.11 11.81 -16.39
C VAL A 166 -58.24 11.50 -17.40
N PRO A 167 -58.07 11.78 -18.70
CA PRO A 167 -59.11 11.50 -19.70
C PRO A 167 -59.46 10.01 -19.78
N THR A 168 -60.76 9.67 -19.86
CA THR A 168 -61.25 8.27 -19.87
C THR A 168 -61.87 7.81 -21.20
N HIS A 169 -61.83 8.60 -22.28
CA HIS A 169 -62.54 8.31 -23.53
C HIS A 169 -61.95 7.15 -24.35
N GLU A 170 -62.77 6.56 -25.23
CA GLU A 170 -62.53 5.28 -25.94
C GLU A 170 -61.58 5.33 -27.16
N GLN A 171 -60.99 6.50 -27.47
CA GLN A 171 -59.84 6.55 -28.39
C GLN A 171 -58.57 6.18 -27.60
N PRO A 172 -57.47 5.71 -28.23
CA PRO A 172 -56.22 5.42 -27.52
C PRO A 172 -55.59 6.74 -27.02
N CYS A 173 -56.15 7.30 -25.95
CA CYS A 173 -55.78 8.58 -25.36
C CYS A 173 -54.65 8.45 -24.33
N THR A 174 -54.23 7.22 -24.00
CA THR A 174 -53.18 6.93 -23.00
C THR A 174 -51.93 6.34 -23.66
N SER A 175 -51.35 7.06 -24.63
CA SER A 175 -49.97 6.77 -25.09
C SER A 175 -48.92 7.31 -24.11
N ALA A 176 -49.29 8.29 -23.28
CA ALA A 176 -48.41 8.96 -22.35
C ALA A 176 -48.63 8.49 -20.90
N LEU A 177 -47.57 8.59 -20.10
CA LEU A 177 -47.56 8.26 -18.68
C LEU A 177 -47.95 9.50 -17.85
N CYS A 178 -48.88 9.33 -16.92
CA CYS A 178 -49.38 10.41 -16.07
C CYS A 178 -49.05 10.15 -14.60
N GLU A 179 -48.20 10.98 -14.00
CA GLU A 179 -47.92 10.99 -12.56
C GLU A 179 -48.83 12.00 -11.85
N ILE A 180 -49.67 11.54 -10.93
CA ILE A 180 -50.58 12.39 -10.16
C ILE A 180 -50.04 12.57 -8.77
N VAL A 181 -49.86 13.84 -8.39
CA VAL A 181 -49.14 14.27 -7.20
C VAL A 181 -49.96 15.34 -6.47
N ASP A 182 -49.83 15.41 -5.14
CA ASP A 182 -50.42 16.50 -4.35
C ASP A 182 -49.82 17.86 -4.76
N CYS A 183 -50.68 18.85 -5.02
CA CYS A 183 -50.34 20.24 -5.29
C CYS A 183 -49.39 20.87 -4.25
N MET A 184 -49.36 20.35 -3.01
CA MET A 184 -48.42 20.80 -1.98
C MET A 184 -46.95 20.62 -2.37
N GLN A 185 -46.63 19.66 -3.25
CA GLN A 185 -45.29 19.48 -3.80
C GLN A 185 -44.90 20.54 -4.83
N ASN A 186 -45.88 21.30 -5.33
CA ASN A 186 -45.70 22.40 -6.29
C ASN A 186 -46.14 23.74 -5.68
N GLY A 187 -45.76 24.01 -4.43
CA GLY A 187 -46.09 25.26 -3.74
C GLY A 187 -47.59 25.50 -3.52
N GLY A 188 -48.43 24.46 -3.61
CA GLY A 188 -49.88 24.52 -3.47
C GLY A 188 -50.63 24.90 -4.75
N VAL A 189 -49.95 24.95 -5.90
CA VAL A 189 -50.54 25.32 -7.20
C VAL A 189 -50.99 24.06 -7.94
N GLU A 190 -52.23 24.08 -8.44
CA GLU A 190 -52.78 23.05 -9.33
C GLU A 190 -52.44 23.36 -10.78
N GLU A 191 -51.53 22.60 -11.35
CA GLU A 191 -51.13 22.70 -12.75
C GLU A 191 -50.56 21.36 -13.24
N VAL A 192 -50.39 21.23 -14.55
CA VAL A 192 -49.79 20.06 -15.19
C VAL A 192 -48.46 20.48 -15.80
N HIS A 193 -47.42 19.74 -15.47
CA HIS A 193 -46.11 19.87 -16.11
C HIS A 193 -46.04 18.87 -17.26
N CYS A 194 -46.00 19.38 -18.49
CA CYS A 194 -45.68 18.57 -19.67
C CYS A 194 -44.16 18.43 -19.76
N ILE A 195 -43.65 17.19 -19.76
CA ILE A 195 -42.22 16.93 -19.57
C ILE A 195 -41.62 16.43 -20.90
N PRO A 196 -40.74 17.22 -21.55
CA PRO A 196 -40.09 16.81 -22.79
C PRO A 196 -39.06 15.68 -22.58
N ASP A 197 -38.30 15.74 -21.48
CA ASP A 197 -37.31 14.73 -21.11
C ASP A 197 -37.42 14.41 -19.62
N PRO A 198 -37.86 13.19 -19.25
CA PRO A 198 -38.03 12.80 -17.85
C PRO A 198 -36.69 12.70 -17.09
N ALA A 199 -35.55 12.50 -17.75
CA ALA A 199 -34.26 12.36 -17.08
C ALA A 199 -33.72 13.68 -16.51
N HIS A 200 -34.14 14.82 -17.07
CA HIS A 200 -33.69 16.17 -16.70
C HIS A 200 -34.79 17.01 -16.04
N TYR A 201 -35.93 16.40 -15.69
CA TYR A 201 -37.06 17.10 -15.10
C TYR A 201 -36.77 17.54 -13.66
N ASP A 202 -37.04 18.81 -13.37
CA ASP A 202 -37.04 19.36 -12.01
C ASP A 202 -38.17 20.38 -11.85
N SER A 203 -39.01 20.17 -10.84
CA SER A 203 -40.13 21.08 -10.51
C SER A 203 -39.68 22.50 -10.16
N HIS A 204 -38.44 22.69 -9.71
CA HIS A 204 -37.91 24.01 -9.35
C HIS A 204 -37.43 24.81 -10.58
N TYR A 205 -37.17 24.16 -11.71
CA TYR A 205 -36.66 24.79 -12.91
C TYR A 205 -37.70 24.74 -14.03
N SER A 206 -38.39 25.88 -14.22
CA SER A 206 -39.43 26.05 -15.25
C SER A 206 -38.96 25.89 -16.70
N SER A 207 -37.65 25.79 -16.94
CA SER A 207 -37.08 25.48 -18.26
C SER A 207 -37.15 23.99 -18.62
N THR A 208 -37.39 23.12 -17.62
CA THR A 208 -37.40 21.66 -17.81
C THR A 208 -38.79 21.09 -18.14
N TYR A 209 -39.83 21.93 -18.11
CA TYR A 209 -41.21 21.53 -18.38
C TYR A 209 -42.04 22.66 -19.01
N HIS A 210 -43.19 22.31 -19.58
CA HIS A 210 -44.18 23.27 -20.05
C HIS A 210 -45.43 23.23 -19.16
N PRO A 211 -45.72 24.29 -18.38
CA PRO A 211 -46.88 24.33 -17.51
C PRO A 211 -48.17 24.55 -18.31
N ILE A 212 -49.19 23.73 -18.05
CA ILE A 212 -50.54 23.87 -18.57
C ILE A 212 -51.57 23.75 -17.45
N ALA A 213 -52.73 24.39 -17.60
CA ALA A 213 -53.85 24.16 -16.68
C ALA A 213 -54.47 22.77 -16.92
N LEU A 214 -55.00 22.14 -15.86
CA LEU A 214 -55.60 20.79 -15.91
C LEU A 214 -56.64 20.63 -17.04
N ARG A 215 -57.46 21.66 -17.28
CA ARG A 215 -58.46 21.68 -18.38
C ARG A 215 -57.88 21.51 -19.79
N HIS A 216 -56.58 21.75 -19.97
CA HIS A 216 -55.88 21.63 -21.25
C HIS A 216 -55.16 20.28 -21.40
N LEU A 217 -55.12 19.45 -20.35
CA LEU A 217 -54.52 18.12 -20.38
C LEU A 217 -55.07 17.23 -21.51
N PRO A 218 -56.41 17.11 -21.73
CA PRO A 218 -56.92 16.26 -22.80
C PRO A 218 -56.38 16.66 -24.18
N LYS A 219 -56.36 17.98 -24.45
CA LYS A 219 -55.82 18.52 -25.71
C LYS A 219 -54.32 18.31 -25.86
N ALA A 220 -53.56 18.39 -24.76
CA ALA A 220 -52.11 18.16 -24.79
C ALA A 220 -51.77 16.69 -25.04
N MET A 221 -52.55 15.76 -24.49
CA MET A 221 -52.40 14.33 -24.74
C MET A 221 -52.78 13.97 -26.19
N GLU A 222 -53.86 14.55 -26.73
CA GLU A 222 -54.27 14.38 -28.14
C GLU A 222 -53.19 14.84 -29.14
N GLN A 223 -52.42 15.87 -28.79
CA GLN A 223 -51.33 16.38 -29.62
C GLN A 223 -50.13 15.44 -29.68
N GLY A 224 -49.97 14.53 -28.71
CA GLY A 224 -48.88 13.53 -28.69
C GLY A 224 -47.47 14.13 -28.63
N LEU A 225 -47.33 15.36 -28.14
CA LEU A 225 -46.04 16.07 -28.08
C LEU A 225 -45.16 15.65 -26.89
N TYR A 226 -45.76 15.00 -25.88
CA TYR A 226 -45.09 14.60 -24.65
C TYR A 226 -45.53 13.18 -24.26
N ASP A 227 -44.57 12.39 -23.81
CA ASP A 227 -44.80 11.03 -23.32
C ASP A 227 -44.98 10.97 -21.80
N HIS A 228 -44.69 12.07 -21.10
CA HIS A 228 -44.72 12.15 -19.64
C HIS A 228 -45.40 13.43 -19.15
N PHE A 229 -46.37 13.28 -18.26
CA PHE A 229 -47.11 14.37 -17.64
C PHE A 229 -47.09 14.23 -16.13
N ARG A 230 -46.75 15.30 -15.41
CA ARG A 230 -46.87 15.35 -13.96
C ARG A 230 -47.99 16.33 -13.57
N ILE A 231 -49.03 15.80 -12.95
CA ILE A 231 -50.29 16.46 -12.70
C ILE A 231 -50.40 16.76 -11.21
N TYR A 232 -50.43 18.04 -10.84
CA TYR A 232 -50.57 18.50 -9.46
C TYR A 232 -52.02 18.80 -9.15
N VAL A 233 -52.59 18.07 -8.19
CA VAL A 233 -54.02 18.16 -7.84
C VAL A 233 -54.18 18.23 -6.34
N ARG A 234 -55.22 18.92 -5.87
CA ARG A 234 -55.61 18.93 -4.46
C ARG A 234 -56.66 17.86 -4.18
N ASP A 235 -56.32 16.95 -3.27
CA ASP A 235 -57.32 16.07 -2.65
C ASP A 235 -58.08 16.86 -1.58
N HIS A 236 -59.38 17.04 -1.76
CA HIS A 236 -60.24 17.80 -0.86
C HIS A 236 -60.72 16.98 0.35
N ARG A 237 -60.37 15.69 0.42
CA ARG A 237 -60.65 14.82 1.56
C ARG A 237 -59.80 15.20 2.78
N PRO A 238 -60.27 14.93 4.01
CA PRO A 238 -59.42 15.06 5.19
C PRO A 238 -58.20 14.12 5.07
N PRO A 239 -57.04 14.46 5.68
CA PRO A 239 -55.80 13.68 5.55
C PRO A 239 -55.93 12.23 6.02
N GLU A 240 -56.90 11.92 6.88
CA GLU A 240 -57.21 10.55 7.30
C GLU A 240 -57.83 9.70 6.16
N LYS A 241 -58.51 10.33 5.20
CA LYS A 241 -59.19 9.69 4.06
C LYS A 241 -58.59 10.02 2.70
N SER A 242 -57.61 10.91 2.64
CA SER A 242 -56.95 11.26 1.39
C SER A 242 -56.00 10.16 0.93
N LEU A 243 -56.00 9.89 -0.37
CA LEU A 243 -55.11 8.92 -1.03
C LEU A 243 -53.90 9.60 -1.68
N LEU A 244 -53.77 10.93 -1.58
CA LEU A 244 -52.59 11.69 -1.99
C LEU A 244 -51.80 12.19 -0.78
N LYS A 245 -52.53 12.55 0.28
CA LYS A 245 -51.98 13.13 1.50
C LYS A 245 -52.30 12.26 2.71
N HIS A 246 -51.30 11.52 3.16
CA HIS A 246 -51.35 10.83 4.46
C HIS A 246 -50.30 11.43 5.40
N ASP A 247 -50.56 11.44 6.71
CA ASP A 247 -49.67 12.10 7.68
C ASP A 247 -48.24 11.53 7.68
N LEU A 248 -48.05 10.28 7.26
CA LEU A 248 -46.74 9.64 7.16
C LEU A 248 -46.01 9.84 5.84
N ALA A 249 -46.78 9.93 4.75
CA ALA A 249 -46.25 9.77 3.41
C ALA A 249 -47.20 10.38 2.39
N THR A 250 -46.62 10.97 1.36
CA THR A 250 -47.36 11.35 0.16
C THR A 250 -47.46 10.13 -0.74
N MET A 251 -48.61 9.97 -1.40
CA MET A 251 -48.80 8.93 -2.39
C MET A 251 -48.86 9.58 -3.77
N THR A 252 -48.16 8.97 -4.72
CA THR A 252 -48.13 9.35 -6.12
C THR A 252 -48.72 8.21 -6.91
N TRP A 253 -49.74 8.51 -7.69
CA TRP A 253 -50.40 7.53 -8.56
C TRP A 253 -49.87 7.69 -9.97
N ILE A 254 -49.45 6.59 -10.58
CA ILE A 254 -48.91 6.60 -11.94
C ILE A 254 -49.88 5.85 -12.83
N ASP A 255 -50.56 6.54 -13.74
CA ASP A 255 -51.35 5.90 -14.79
C ASP A 255 -50.43 5.59 -15.97
N SER A 256 -50.21 4.30 -16.24
CA SER A 256 -49.35 3.84 -17.34
C SER A 256 -50.16 3.61 -18.62
N PRO A 257 -49.53 3.76 -19.80
CA PRO A 257 -50.15 3.37 -21.06
C PRO A 257 -50.58 1.88 -21.05
N GLY A 258 -51.60 1.54 -21.84
CA GLY A 258 -52.07 0.15 -21.95
C GLY A 258 -51.03 -0.80 -22.52
N LEU A 259 -51.06 -2.06 -22.06
CA LEU A 259 -50.07 -3.08 -22.41
C LEU A 259 -50.29 -3.65 -23.82
N ASP A 260 -49.65 -3.03 -24.81
CA ASP A 260 -49.48 -3.49 -26.19
C ASP A 260 -48.03 -3.96 -26.42
N ALA A 261 -47.72 -4.50 -27.61
CA ALA A 261 -46.41 -5.11 -27.90
C ALA A 261 -45.21 -4.17 -27.68
N ASP A 262 -45.37 -2.86 -27.93
CA ASP A 262 -44.33 -1.85 -27.76
C ASP A 262 -44.34 -1.19 -26.36
N SER A 263 -45.52 -0.97 -25.77
CA SER A 263 -45.68 -0.33 -24.45
C SER A 263 -45.44 -1.27 -23.26
N ASN A 264 -45.52 -2.58 -23.45
CA ASN A 264 -45.17 -3.57 -22.41
C ASN A 264 -43.71 -3.44 -21.95
N LYS A 265 -42.80 -2.97 -22.81
CA LYS A 265 -41.41 -2.70 -22.42
C LYS A 265 -41.34 -1.56 -21.41
N THR A 266 -42.03 -0.45 -21.69
CA THR A 266 -42.04 0.75 -20.84
C THR A 266 -42.67 0.47 -19.48
N SER A 267 -43.88 -0.11 -19.44
CA SER A 267 -44.56 -0.41 -18.16
C SER A 267 -43.80 -1.44 -17.32
N ALA A 268 -43.16 -2.43 -17.96
CA ALA A 268 -42.33 -3.41 -17.24
C ALA A 268 -41.03 -2.80 -16.70
N ILE A 269 -40.42 -1.84 -17.42
CA ILE A 269 -39.25 -1.10 -16.92
C ILE A 269 -39.64 -0.28 -15.68
N TYR A 270 -40.74 0.47 -15.74
CA TYR A 270 -41.26 1.22 -14.58
C TYR A 270 -41.54 0.30 -13.40
N ALA A 271 -42.24 -0.82 -13.63
CA ALA A 271 -42.50 -1.81 -12.59
C ALA A 271 -41.21 -2.37 -11.96
N GLY A 272 -40.06 -2.35 -12.64
CA GLY A 272 -38.76 -2.74 -12.09
C GLY A 272 -38.00 -1.64 -11.35
N GLN A 273 -38.39 -0.37 -11.47
CA GLN A 273 -37.68 0.74 -10.81
C GLN A 273 -37.82 0.71 -9.28
N ASP A 274 -36.74 0.97 -8.54
CA ASP A 274 -36.70 0.87 -7.08
C ASP A 274 -37.65 1.84 -6.33
N ASP A 275 -38.16 2.85 -7.02
CA ASP A 275 -39.04 3.90 -6.49
C ASP A 275 -40.53 3.51 -6.49
N ILE A 276 -40.94 2.49 -7.25
CA ILE A 276 -42.31 1.97 -7.27
C ILE A 276 -42.50 0.94 -6.15
N ASP A 277 -43.37 1.29 -5.20
CA ASP A 277 -43.64 0.50 -3.99
C ASP A 277 -44.73 -0.56 -4.21
N ALA A 278 -45.68 -0.32 -5.10
CA ALA A 278 -46.80 -1.23 -5.38
C ALA A 278 -47.23 -1.15 -6.84
N VAL A 279 -47.72 -2.27 -7.37
CA VAL A 279 -48.31 -2.35 -8.71
C VAL A 279 -49.77 -2.73 -8.59
N VAL A 280 -50.64 -1.95 -9.23
CA VAL A 280 -52.08 -2.17 -9.36
C VAL A 280 -52.37 -2.56 -10.80
N PHE A 281 -52.78 -3.80 -11.00
CA PHE A 281 -53.07 -4.37 -12.30
C PHE A 281 -54.57 -4.44 -12.55
N VAL A 282 -55.05 -3.68 -13.53
CA VAL A 282 -56.47 -3.61 -13.89
C VAL A 282 -56.79 -4.61 -15.00
N VAL A 283 -57.78 -5.46 -14.75
CA VAL A 283 -58.27 -6.51 -15.65
C VAL A 283 -59.72 -6.21 -15.98
N ASN A 284 -60.09 -6.26 -17.25
CA ASN A 284 -61.50 -6.27 -17.64
C ASN A 284 -62.07 -7.68 -17.43
N ALA A 285 -63.11 -7.82 -16.60
CA ALA A 285 -63.75 -9.11 -16.28
C ALA A 285 -64.30 -9.86 -17.51
N GLN A 286 -64.60 -9.14 -18.60
CA GLN A 286 -65.10 -9.71 -19.85
C GLN A 286 -64.00 -10.40 -20.66
N ASN A 287 -62.74 -10.00 -20.44
CA ASN A 287 -61.59 -10.45 -21.22
C ASN A 287 -60.78 -11.48 -20.43
N GLN A 288 -60.13 -12.40 -21.13
CA GLN A 288 -59.09 -13.24 -20.54
C GLN A 288 -57.78 -12.45 -20.48
N LEU A 289 -56.91 -12.78 -19.51
CA LEU A 289 -55.58 -12.15 -19.44
C LEU A 289 -54.81 -12.41 -20.74
N THR A 290 -54.41 -11.32 -21.40
CA THR A 290 -53.60 -11.36 -22.63
C THR A 290 -52.22 -11.97 -22.36
N LEU A 291 -51.52 -12.38 -23.42
CA LEU A 291 -50.13 -12.85 -23.30
C LEU A 291 -49.22 -11.73 -22.74
N SER A 292 -49.44 -10.48 -23.15
CA SER A 292 -48.74 -9.30 -22.66
C SER A 292 -48.95 -9.11 -21.16
N ALA A 293 -50.20 -9.17 -20.70
CA ALA A 293 -50.56 -9.11 -19.28
C ALA A 293 -49.88 -10.23 -18.47
N LYS A 294 -49.94 -11.48 -18.94
CA LYS A 294 -49.28 -12.61 -18.25
C LYS A 294 -47.77 -12.42 -18.14
N THR A 295 -47.13 -11.97 -19.21
CA THR A 295 -45.68 -11.72 -19.25
C THR A 295 -45.29 -10.59 -18.30
N PHE A 296 -46.07 -9.51 -18.25
CA PHE A 296 -45.87 -8.41 -17.31
C PHE A 296 -45.98 -8.88 -15.86
N LEU A 297 -47.07 -9.58 -15.53
CA LEU A 297 -47.35 -10.06 -14.19
C LEU A 297 -46.29 -11.07 -13.69
N GLN A 298 -45.79 -11.95 -14.57
CA GLN A 298 -44.67 -12.85 -14.24
C GLN A 298 -43.41 -12.07 -13.88
N LYS A 299 -43.05 -11.04 -14.67
CA LYS A 299 -41.89 -10.19 -14.37
C LYS A 299 -42.05 -9.43 -13.06
N ALA A 300 -43.20 -8.78 -12.85
CA ALA A 300 -43.49 -8.07 -11.61
C ALA A 300 -43.46 -9.01 -10.38
N SER A 301 -43.91 -10.26 -10.55
CA SER A 301 -43.84 -11.28 -9.49
C SER A 301 -42.41 -11.75 -9.21
N MET A 302 -41.53 -11.81 -10.23
CA MET A 302 -40.10 -12.14 -10.04
C MET A 302 -39.36 -11.06 -9.24
N GLU A 303 -39.70 -9.78 -9.48
CA GLU A 303 -39.18 -8.64 -8.72
C GLU A 303 -39.69 -8.57 -7.26
N LYS A 304 -40.53 -9.53 -6.84
CA LYS A 304 -41.15 -9.63 -5.51
C LYS A 304 -41.89 -8.35 -5.10
N LYS A 305 -42.37 -7.60 -6.09
CA LYS A 305 -43.13 -6.39 -5.81
C LYS A 305 -44.56 -6.75 -5.41
N PRO A 306 -45.13 -5.98 -4.48
CA PRO A 306 -46.52 -6.15 -4.10
C PRO A 306 -47.45 -5.84 -5.27
N LEU A 307 -48.35 -6.78 -5.56
CA LEU A 307 -49.24 -6.75 -6.70
C LEU A 307 -50.71 -6.81 -6.24
N PHE A 308 -51.48 -5.82 -6.65
CA PHE A 308 -52.94 -5.76 -6.51
C PHE A 308 -53.58 -6.04 -7.86
N ILE A 309 -54.62 -6.87 -7.90
CA ILE A 309 -55.34 -7.17 -9.13
C ILE A 309 -56.77 -6.70 -8.98
N ILE A 310 -57.17 -5.78 -9.84
CA ILE A 310 -58.50 -5.16 -9.83
C ILE A 310 -59.25 -5.65 -11.07
N VAL A 311 -60.28 -6.45 -10.83
CA VAL A 311 -61.16 -6.96 -11.87
C VAL A 311 -62.35 -6.01 -12.02
N ASN A 312 -62.33 -5.22 -13.08
CA ASN A 312 -63.32 -4.20 -13.41
C ASN A 312 -64.44 -4.75 -14.31
N ARG A 313 -65.59 -4.06 -14.38
CA ARG A 313 -66.79 -4.41 -15.17
C ARG A 313 -67.41 -5.75 -14.78
N PHE A 314 -67.40 -6.06 -13.48
CA PHE A 314 -67.89 -7.32 -12.96
C PHE A 314 -69.42 -7.42 -12.97
N ASP A 315 -70.11 -6.28 -12.98
CA ASP A 315 -71.55 -6.11 -13.23
C ASP A 315 -72.02 -6.76 -14.53
N THR A 316 -71.22 -6.66 -15.59
CA THR A 316 -71.57 -7.18 -16.92
C THR A 316 -71.54 -8.72 -17.01
N ILE A 317 -70.98 -9.40 -16.01
CA ILE A 317 -70.80 -10.84 -16.00
C ILE A 317 -72.02 -11.54 -15.42
N LYS A 318 -72.65 -12.40 -16.24
CA LYS A 318 -73.79 -13.23 -15.83
C LYS A 318 -73.41 -14.31 -14.83
N ASP A 319 -72.32 -15.05 -15.08
CA ASP A 319 -71.81 -16.14 -14.22
C ASP A 319 -70.61 -15.66 -13.39
N LYS A 320 -70.93 -15.00 -12.27
CA LYS A 320 -69.95 -14.40 -11.36
C LYS A 320 -69.03 -15.43 -10.71
N VAL A 321 -69.51 -16.63 -10.43
CA VAL A 321 -68.74 -17.68 -9.72
C VAL A 321 -67.68 -18.27 -10.64
N ASN A 322 -68.05 -18.58 -11.87
CA ASN A 322 -67.14 -19.16 -12.85
C ASN A 322 -66.08 -18.14 -13.32
N CYS A 323 -66.47 -16.88 -13.50
CA CYS A 323 -65.53 -15.79 -13.81
C CYS A 323 -64.48 -15.62 -12.69
N LYS A 324 -64.90 -15.55 -11.43
CA LYS A 324 -63.99 -15.48 -10.28
C LYS A 324 -63.00 -16.64 -10.27
N ARG A 325 -63.49 -17.88 -10.44
CA ARG A 325 -62.64 -19.08 -10.47
C ARG A 325 -61.60 -19.00 -11.59
N LYS A 326 -62.03 -18.70 -12.82
CA LYS A 326 -61.13 -18.62 -13.99
C LYS A 326 -60.03 -17.57 -13.82
N ILE A 327 -60.35 -16.39 -13.29
CA ILE A 327 -59.36 -15.34 -13.07
C ILE A 327 -58.39 -15.75 -11.96
N LEU A 328 -58.89 -16.30 -10.84
CA LEU A 328 -58.03 -16.78 -9.76
C LEU A 328 -57.10 -17.92 -10.20
N ASP A 329 -57.58 -18.85 -11.02
CA ASP A 329 -56.75 -19.93 -11.60
C ASP A 329 -55.63 -19.35 -12.49
N GLN A 330 -55.93 -18.32 -13.28
CA GLN A 330 -54.93 -17.63 -14.09
C GLN A 330 -53.92 -16.86 -13.24
N ILE A 331 -54.37 -16.21 -12.16
CA ILE A 331 -53.48 -15.51 -11.21
C ILE A 331 -52.57 -16.52 -10.50
N HIS A 332 -53.09 -17.67 -10.09
CA HIS A 332 -52.30 -18.72 -9.44
C HIS A 332 -51.13 -19.19 -10.32
N GLN A 333 -51.36 -19.33 -11.64
CA GLN A 333 -50.31 -19.73 -12.60
C GLN A 333 -49.24 -18.66 -12.81
N VAL A 334 -49.59 -17.38 -12.62
CA VAL A 334 -48.76 -16.24 -13.01
C VAL A 334 -48.04 -15.61 -11.81
N SER A 335 -48.72 -15.53 -10.66
CA SER A 335 -48.20 -14.99 -9.40
C SER A 335 -48.79 -15.77 -8.21
N PRO A 336 -48.16 -16.88 -7.79
CA PRO A 336 -48.62 -17.70 -6.66
C PRO A 336 -48.74 -16.92 -5.34
N SER A 337 -47.80 -16.03 -5.05
CA SER A 337 -47.79 -15.21 -3.83
C SER A 337 -48.97 -14.24 -3.74
N THR A 338 -49.50 -13.80 -4.88
CA THR A 338 -50.69 -12.93 -4.93
C THR A 338 -51.96 -13.75 -4.71
N TYR A 339 -51.97 -14.99 -5.19
CA TYR A 339 -53.08 -15.92 -4.98
C TYR A 339 -53.24 -16.34 -3.51
N GLU A 340 -52.13 -16.59 -2.79
CA GLU A 340 -52.16 -16.92 -1.35
C GLU A 340 -52.83 -15.83 -0.51
N GLN A 341 -52.74 -14.56 -0.96
CA GLN A 341 -53.33 -13.39 -0.31
C GLN A 341 -54.46 -12.79 -1.15
N ALA A 342 -55.17 -13.62 -1.91
CA ALA A 342 -56.18 -13.15 -2.86
C ALA A 342 -57.32 -12.36 -2.20
N GLU A 343 -57.67 -12.65 -0.95
CA GLU A 343 -58.71 -11.92 -0.21
C GLU A 343 -58.35 -10.43 -0.03
N ASP A 344 -57.07 -10.14 0.19
CA ASP A 344 -56.58 -8.77 0.43
C ASP A 344 -56.07 -8.06 -0.83
N ARG A 345 -55.71 -8.83 -1.87
CA ARG A 345 -55.03 -8.31 -3.07
C ARG A 345 -55.85 -8.38 -4.36
N VAL A 346 -56.88 -9.22 -4.43
CA VAL A 346 -57.70 -9.40 -5.63
C VAL A 346 -59.11 -8.87 -5.38
N HIS A 347 -59.44 -7.77 -6.04
CA HIS A 347 -60.70 -7.07 -5.83
C HIS A 347 -61.56 -7.11 -7.09
N PHE A 348 -62.80 -7.56 -6.93
CA PHE A 348 -63.82 -7.51 -7.98
C PHE A 348 -64.65 -6.26 -7.76
N VAL A 349 -64.50 -5.28 -8.64
CA VAL A 349 -65.09 -3.96 -8.51
C VAL A 349 -65.84 -3.57 -9.77
N ASP A 350 -66.81 -2.70 -9.56
CA ASP A 350 -67.47 -1.96 -10.60
C ASP A 350 -67.05 -0.50 -10.41
N LEU A 351 -66.54 0.15 -11.46
CA LEU A 351 -66.11 1.54 -11.42
C LEU A 351 -67.22 2.43 -12.03
N PRO A 352 -68.16 2.96 -11.22
CA PRO A 352 -69.17 3.90 -11.71
C PRO A 352 -68.65 5.34 -11.75
N LEU A 353 -69.27 6.17 -12.60
CA LEU A 353 -68.96 7.59 -12.77
C LEU A 353 -69.46 8.50 -11.62
N ASP A 354 -70.39 8.03 -10.76
CA ASP A 354 -71.07 8.94 -9.80
C ASP A 354 -71.00 8.56 -8.29
N ALA A 355 -70.81 7.28 -7.90
CA ALA A 355 -70.68 6.90 -6.48
C ALA A 355 -70.00 5.54 -6.27
N PRO A 356 -68.94 5.43 -5.44
CA PRO A 356 -68.21 4.18 -5.24
C PRO A 356 -69.05 3.13 -4.49
N PRO A 357 -69.15 1.88 -4.99
CA PRO A 357 -69.87 0.80 -4.31
C PRO A 357 -69.17 0.36 -3.02
N ALA A 358 -69.87 -0.33 -2.12
CA ALA A 358 -69.29 -0.81 -0.85
C ALA A 358 -68.04 -1.71 -1.02
N SER A 359 -67.93 -2.42 -2.14
CA SER A 359 -66.74 -3.21 -2.52
C SER A 359 -65.50 -2.34 -2.79
N PHE A 360 -65.70 -1.09 -3.21
CA PHE A 360 -64.62 -0.13 -3.45
C PHE A 360 -64.00 0.39 -2.15
N ALA A 361 -64.80 0.57 -1.09
CA ALA A 361 -64.30 0.97 0.22
C ALA A 361 -63.33 -0.06 0.83
N THR A 362 -63.54 -1.34 0.53
CA THR A 362 -62.62 -2.42 0.95
C THR A 362 -61.30 -2.35 0.19
N LEU A 363 -61.36 -2.16 -1.14
CA LEU A 363 -60.17 -1.94 -1.98
C LEU A 363 -59.38 -0.71 -1.53
N GLU A 364 -60.04 0.42 -1.31
CA GLU A 364 -59.43 1.67 -0.88
C GLU A 364 -58.77 1.51 0.50
N SER A 365 -59.44 0.84 1.44
CA SER A 365 -58.86 0.55 2.75
C SER A 365 -57.64 -0.36 2.63
N ASN A 366 -57.71 -1.45 1.87
CA ASN A 366 -56.61 -2.39 1.70
C ASN A 366 -55.41 -1.74 1.00
N LEU A 367 -55.63 -0.95 -0.06
CA LEU A 367 -54.55 -0.22 -0.74
C LEU A 367 -53.87 0.81 0.17
N ARG A 368 -54.65 1.51 1.01
CA ARG A 368 -54.12 2.50 1.96
C ARG A 368 -53.34 1.83 3.08
N THR A 369 -53.93 0.82 3.70
CA THR A 369 -53.29 -0.02 4.72
C THR A 369 -51.99 -0.60 4.16
N PHE A 370 -52.03 -1.12 2.93
CA PHE A 370 -50.87 -1.62 2.23
C PHE A 370 -49.77 -0.57 2.01
N ALA A 371 -50.13 0.61 1.48
CA ALA A 371 -49.18 1.69 1.18
C ALA A 371 -48.46 2.21 2.44
N VAL A 372 -49.06 2.01 3.62
CA VAL A 372 -48.51 2.39 4.92
C VAL A 372 -47.77 1.22 5.58
N GLU A 373 -48.41 0.07 5.75
CA GLU A 373 -47.89 -1.10 6.48
C GLU A 373 -46.69 -1.74 5.77
N HIS A 374 -46.79 -2.00 4.46
CA HIS A 374 -45.74 -2.71 3.75
C HIS A 374 -44.48 -1.88 3.51
N ARG A 375 -44.50 -0.58 3.82
CA ARG A 375 -43.37 0.34 3.66
C ARG A 375 -42.21 0.04 4.60
N MET A 376 -42.50 -0.48 5.80
CA MET A 376 -41.47 -1.01 6.69
C MET A 376 -40.71 -2.16 6.01
N HIS A 377 -41.42 -3.01 5.27
CA HIS A 377 -40.86 -4.17 4.61
C HIS A 377 -40.24 -3.86 3.23
N THR A 378 -40.78 -2.91 2.47
CA THR A 378 -40.29 -2.59 1.11
C THR A 378 -39.19 -1.53 1.11
N LYS A 379 -39.17 -0.60 2.08
CA LYS A 379 -38.15 0.47 2.17
C LYS A 379 -37.13 0.25 3.28
N LEU A 380 -37.57 -0.05 4.52
CA LEU A 380 -36.65 -0.10 5.67
C LEU A 380 -35.93 -1.46 5.82
N LEU A 381 -36.63 -2.57 5.62
CA LEU A 381 -36.05 -3.91 5.81
C LEU A 381 -34.88 -4.23 4.84
N PRO A 382 -34.92 -3.90 3.54
CA PRO A 382 -33.78 -4.13 2.64
C PRO A 382 -32.55 -3.32 3.07
N ALA A 383 -32.76 -2.08 3.50
CA ALA A 383 -31.69 -1.24 4.04
C ALA A 383 -31.10 -1.85 5.32
N LYS A 384 -31.94 -2.28 6.28
CA LYS A 384 -31.48 -2.97 7.49
C LYS A 384 -30.65 -4.22 7.15
N ARG A 385 -31.16 -5.10 6.27
CA ARG A 385 -30.46 -6.33 5.87
C ARG A 385 -29.11 -6.03 5.24
N TYR A 386 -29.05 -5.02 4.38
CA TYR A 386 -27.79 -4.61 3.75
C TYR A 386 -26.78 -4.09 4.78
N LEU A 387 -27.20 -3.23 5.72
CA LEU A 387 -26.32 -2.73 6.77
C LEU A 387 -25.78 -3.87 7.66
N VAL A 388 -26.64 -4.81 8.04
CA VAL A 388 -26.25 -5.99 8.84
C VAL A 388 -25.21 -6.83 8.09
N ALA A 389 -25.46 -7.13 6.82
CA ALA A 389 -24.52 -7.90 5.99
C ALA A 389 -23.18 -7.18 5.85
N LEU A 390 -23.20 -5.89 5.52
CA LEU A 390 -22.00 -5.08 5.33
C LEU A 390 -21.17 -4.96 6.62
N LEU A 391 -21.81 -4.67 7.75
CA LEU A 391 -21.12 -4.57 9.04
C LEU A 391 -20.51 -5.90 9.48
N THR A 392 -21.20 -7.01 9.22
CA THR A 392 -20.68 -8.36 9.50
C THR A 392 -19.45 -8.65 8.65
N ASP A 393 -19.54 -8.43 7.34
CA ASP A 393 -18.42 -8.62 6.41
C ASP A 393 -17.21 -7.74 6.79
N MET A 394 -17.45 -6.48 7.17
CA MET A 394 -16.40 -5.56 7.61
C MET A 394 -15.75 -5.99 8.93
N ALA A 395 -16.54 -6.45 9.90
CA ALA A 395 -16.03 -6.93 11.18
C ALA A 395 -15.19 -8.20 11.00
N ASP A 396 -15.61 -9.11 10.13
CA ASP A 396 -14.87 -10.34 9.83
C ASP A 396 -13.56 -10.04 9.09
N LEU A 397 -13.60 -9.13 8.11
CA LEU A 397 -12.39 -8.66 7.44
C LEU A 397 -11.42 -8.03 8.45
N ALA A 398 -11.91 -7.12 9.29
CA ALA A 398 -11.11 -6.45 10.31
C ALA A 398 -10.49 -7.44 11.32
N ARG A 399 -11.23 -8.48 11.72
CA ARG A 399 -10.73 -9.54 12.61
C ARG A 399 -9.59 -10.32 11.96
N SER A 400 -9.77 -10.72 10.70
CA SER A 400 -8.74 -11.46 9.97
C SER A 400 -7.46 -10.62 9.75
N THR A 401 -7.59 -9.32 9.47
CA THR A 401 -6.44 -8.41 9.35
C THR A 401 -5.77 -8.15 10.70
N HIS A 402 -6.55 -8.10 11.78
CA HIS A 402 -6.03 -7.93 13.13
C HIS A 402 -5.15 -9.12 13.54
N GLU A 403 -5.59 -10.35 13.27
CA GLU A 403 -4.82 -11.57 13.55
C GLU A 403 -3.47 -11.58 12.82
N LEU A 404 -3.46 -11.26 11.53
CA LEU A 404 -2.21 -11.13 10.75
C LEU A 404 -1.30 -10.04 11.30
N THR A 405 -1.86 -8.90 11.69
CA THR A 405 -1.09 -7.77 12.23
C THR A 405 -0.43 -8.15 13.56
N ILE A 406 -1.13 -8.89 14.42
CA ILE A 406 -0.56 -9.43 15.66
C ILE A 406 0.58 -10.40 15.34
N GLU A 407 0.40 -11.29 14.36
CA GLU A 407 1.43 -12.25 13.96
C GLU A 407 2.69 -11.52 13.45
N HIS A 408 2.53 -10.55 12.55
CA HIS A 408 3.63 -9.74 12.05
C HIS A 408 4.33 -8.95 13.17
N HIS A 409 3.58 -8.40 14.12
CA HIS A 409 4.15 -7.73 15.29
C HIS A 409 5.01 -8.69 16.12
N GLN A 410 4.51 -9.90 16.41
CA GLN A 410 5.25 -10.92 17.14
C GLN A 410 6.53 -11.36 16.39
N GLN A 411 6.44 -11.55 15.07
CA GLN A 411 7.58 -11.88 14.22
C GLN A 411 8.64 -10.76 14.21
N ALA A 412 8.22 -9.49 14.17
CA ALA A 412 9.11 -8.34 14.26
C ALA A 412 9.82 -8.28 15.63
N LEU A 413 9.11 -8.51 16.73
CA LEU A 413 9.72 -8.57 18.07
C LEU A 413 10.71 -9.73 18.21
N GLN A 414 10.39 -10.91 17.68
CA GLN A 414 11.29 -12.06 17.71
C GLN A 414 12.57 -11.81 16.89
N SER A 415 12.45 -11.23 15.71
CA SER A 415 13.62 -10.89 14.88
C SER A 415 14.47 -9.80 15.53
N LEU A 416 13.85 -8.79 16.17
CA LEU A 416 14.52 -7.78 16.97
C LEU A 416 15.32 -8.38 18.15
N ALA A 417 14.71 -9.32 18.88
CA ALA A 417 15.37 -10.02 19.99
C ALA A 417 16.58 -10.84 19.51
N ARG A 418 16.46 -11.53 18.36
CA ARG A 418 17.55 -12.29 17.74
C ARG A 418 18.73 -11.40 17.32
N ASP A 419 18.45 -10.22 16.76
CA ASP A 419 19.49 -9.31 16.26
C ASP A 419 20.14 -8.45 17.38
N THR A 420 19.50 -8.33 18.54
CA THR A 420 19.99 -7.50 19.66
C THR A 420 21.31 -7.99 20.24
N PHE A 421 21.43 -9.30 20.52
CA PHE A 421 22.63 -9.85 21.14
C PHE A 421 23.88 -9.77 20.22
N PRO A 422 23.83 -10.19 18.94
CA PRO A 422 24.94 -10.05 18.01
C PRO A 422 25.34 -8.59 17.74
N PHE A 423 24.41 -7.64 17.83
CA PHE A 423 24.71 -6.20 17.73
C PHE A 423 25.49 -5.71 18.96
N MET A 424 25.05 -6.08 20.17
CA MET A 424 25.73 -5.73 21.41
C MET A 424 27.13 -6.33 21.51
N GLN A 425 27.31 -7.58 21.06
CA GLN A 425 28.63 -8.21 20.99
C GLN A 425 29.58 -7.42 20.07
N LEU A 426 29.12 -7.05 18.89
CA LEU A 426 29.94 -6.34 17.90
C LEU A 426 30.30 -4.92 18.36
N LEU A 427 29.38 -4.22 19.04
CA LEU A 427 29.67 -2.93 19.69
C LEU A 427 30.76 -3.06 20.77
N LYS A 428 30.67 -4.08 21.62
CA LYS A 428 31.67 -4.32 22.68
C LYS A 428 33.03 -4.75 22.12
N ALA A 429 33.05 -5.50 21.02
CA ALA A 429 34.28 -6.00 20.40
C ALA A 429 35.02 -4.94 19.57
N ARG A 430 34.38 -3.84 19.18
CA ARG A 430 34.97 -2.80 18.32
C ARG A 430 36.30 -2.25 18.86
N GLU A 431 36.27 -1.67 20.06
CA GLU A 431 37.44 -1.04 20.67
C GLU A 431 38.59 -2.02 20.93
N PRO A 432 38.38 -3.21 21.55
CA PRO A 432 39.48 -4.14 21.81
C PRO A 432 40.10 -4.69 20.52
N VAL A 433 39.31 -4.95 19.47
CA VAL A 433 39.84 -5.43 18.18
C VAL A 433 40.68 -4.36 17.49
N LEU A 434 40.22 -3.10 17.47
CA LEU A 434 41.00 -2.00 16.88
C LEU A 434 42.31 -1.77 17.64
N HIS A 435 42.26 -1.82 18.97
CA HIS A 435 43.46 -1.70 19.79
C HIS A 435 44.45 -2.85 19.54
N GLN A 436 43.96 -4.09 19.44
CA GLN A 436 44.80 -5.25 19.12
C GLN A 436 45.52 -5.09 17.77
N VAL A 437 44.83 -4.54 16.77
CA VAL A 437 45.41 -4.28 15.44
C VAL A 437 46.49 -3.20 15.49
N GLU A 438 46.29 -2.14 16.29
CA GLU A 438 47.30 -1.11 16.52
C GLU A 438 48.57 -1.70 17.16
N VAL A 439 48.41 -2.48 18.24
CA VAL A 439 49.52 -3.13 18.94
C VAL A 439 50.30 -4.09 18.02
N MET A 440 49.59 -4.90 17.23
CA MET A 440 50.23 -5.80 16.27
C MET A 440 51.00 -5.04 15.18
N ALA A 441 50.45 -3.93 14.69
CA ALA A 441 51.12 -3.11 13.69
C ALA A 441 52.36 -2.40 14.27
N GLU A 442 52.30 -1.90 15.50
CA GLU A 442 53.46 -1.27 16.14
C GLU A 442 54.59 -2.25 16.39
N HIS A 443 54.29 -3.43 16.96
CA HIS A 443 55.28 -4.48 17.22
C HIS A 443 56.00 -4.94 15.93
N THR A 444 55.25 -5.12 14.84
CA THR A 444 55.84 -5.54 13.56
C THR A 444 56.68 -4.43 12.93
N LEU A 445 56.29 -3.17 13.06
CA LEU A 445 57.09 -2.04 12.58
C LEU A 445 58.40 -1.86 13.35
N GLU A 446 58.39 -2.11 14.65
CA GLU A 446 59.58 -2.10 15.51
C GLU A 446 60.53 -3.26 15.16
N SER A 447 59.99 -4.47 14.97
CA SER A 447 60.74 -5.66 14.51
C SER A 447 61.43 -5.40 13.16
N ILE A 448 60.69 -4.93 12.15
CA ILE A 448 61.22 -4.64 10.81
C ILE A 448 62.34 -3.59 10.90
N GLN A 449 62.16 -2.54 11.69
CA GLN A 449 63.14 -1.45 11.79
C GLN A 449 64.43 -1.92 12.49
N THR A 450 64.31 -2.65 13.60
CA THR A 450 65.46 -3.14 14.36
C THR A 450 66.24 -4.20 13.59
N HIS A 451 65.55 -5.14 12.95
CA HIS A 451 66.15 -6.16 12.10
C HIS A 451 66.88 -5.53 10.90
N ALA A 452 66.23 -4.61 10.18
CA ALA A 452 66.83 -3.91 9.05
C ALA A 452 68.08 -3.11 9.46
N LEU A 453 68.08 -2.46 10.62
CA LEU A 453 69.26 -1.76 11.13
C LEU A 453 70.41 -2.73 11.41
N ASN A 454 70.15 -3.80 12.15
CA ASN A 454 71.17 -4.78 12.53
C ASN A 454 71.81 -5.45 11.30
N VAL A 455 71.01 -5.89 10.33
CA VAL A 455 71.50 -6.56 9.11
C VAL A 455 72.31 -5.59 8.26
N LEU A 456 71.83 -4.36 8.05
CA LEU A 456 72.55 -3.37 7.24
C LEU A 456 73.83 -2.89 7.93
N GLU A 457 73.85 -2.71 9.25
CA GLU A 457 75.07 -2.38 9.99
C GLU A 457 76.10 -3.53 9.90
N GLN A 458 75.66 -4.78 10.05
CA GLN A 458 76.53 -5.95 9.90
C GLN A 458 77.10 -6.07 8.47
N ALA A 459 76.30 -5.78 7.44
CA ALA A 459 76.73 -5.78 6.05
C ALA A 459 77.68 -4.61 5.70
N LEU A 460 77.58 -3.49 6.41
CA LEU A 460 78.54 -2.38 6.33
C LEU A 460 79.88 -2.73 6.99
N GLU A 461 79.90 -3.63 7.97
CA GLU A 461 81.11 -4.12 8.61
C GLU A 461 81.81 -5.22 7.82
N ASN A 462 81.06 -6.18 7.28
CA ASN A 462 81.58 -7.37 6.62
C ASN A 462 80.92 -7.62 5.24
N PRO A 463 81.23 -6.82 4.20
CA PRO A 463 80.63 -7.02 2.88
C PRO A 463 81.14 -8.30 2.21
N ARG A 464 80.28 -8.97 1.46
CA ARG A 464 80.61 -10.18 0.67
C ARG A 464 80.49 -9.89 -0.83
N PRO A 465 81.38 -9.10 -1.43
CA PRO A 465 81.30 -8.77 -2.86
C PRO A 465 81.49 -10.02 -3.72
N ARG A 466 80.54 -10.26 -4.63
CA ARG A 466 80.66 -11.28 -5.68
C ARG A 466 81.60 -10.77 -6.77
N PHE A 467 82.88 -10.99 -6.56
CA PHE A 467 83.93 -10.49 -7.45
C PHE A 467 84.81 -11.65 -7.94
N SER A 468 84.73 -11.94 -9.25
CA SER A 468 85.64 -12.89 -9.89
C SER A 468 86.98 -12.20 -10.09
N ARG A 469 88.06 -12.75 -9.50
CA ARG A 469 89.38 -12.12 -9.44
C ARG A 469 90.01 -12.05 -10.85
N PRO A 470 90.03 -10.90 -11.54
CA PRO A 470 90.63 -10.79 -12.88
C PRO A 470 92.16 -10.78 -12.78
N PRO A 471 92.88 -11.18 -13.84
CA PRO A 471 94.34 -11.06 -13.89
C PRO A 471 94.80 -9.59 -13.91
N LEU A 472 95.92 -9.30 -13.23
CA LEU A 472 96.41 -7.99 -12.78
C LEU A 472 96.91 -7.01 -13.87
N PHE A 473 96.42 -7.06 -15.10
CA PHE A 473 96.96 -6.23 -16.20
C PHE A 473 96.61 -4.74 -16.08
N SER A 474 95.70 -4.33 -15.17
CA SER A 474 95.41 -2.93 -14.87
C SER A 474 94.78 -2.71 -13.49
N LEU A 475 95.41 -1.89 -12.64
CA LEU A 475 94.94 -1.58 -11.26
C LEU A 475 93.72 -0.64 -11.22
N TRP A 476 93.55 0.21 -12.23
CA TRP A 476 92.48 1.21 -12.27
C TRP A 476 91.10 0.61 -12.59
N PRO A 477 90.92 -0.20 -13.67
CA PRO A 477 89.68 -0.95 -13.89
C PRO A 477 89.36 -1.90 -12.74
N TYR A 478 90.37 -2.54 -12.16
CA TYR A 478 90.22 -3.39 -10.97
C TYR A 478 89.61 -2.66 -9.78
N ALA A 479 90.09 -1.45 -9.48
CA ALA A 479 89.55 -0.63 -8.37
C ALA A 479 88.09 -0.24 -8.60
N HIS A 480 87.73 0.10 -9.84
CA HIS A 480 86.35 0.41 -10.22
C HIS A 480 85.43 -0.81 -10.15
N GLU A 481 85.86 -1.96 -10.67
CA GLU A 481 85.08 -3.20 -10.61
C GLU A 481 84.88 -3.70 -9.18
N TYR A 482 85.90 -3.59 -8.31
CA TYR A 482 85.78 -3.95 -6.90
C TYR A 482 84.85 -3.00 -6.14
N ARG A 483 84.92 -1.68 -6.40
CA ARG A 483 83.97 -0.71 -5.86
C ARG A 483 82.54 -1.05 -6.31
N ASP A 484 82.36 -1.32 -7.59
CA ASP A 484 81.04 -1.61 -8.16
C ASP A 484 80.49 -2.93 -7.59
N ALA A 485 81.34 -3.94 -7.38
CA ALA A 485 80.96 -5.17 -6.70
C ALA A 485 80.60 -4.98 -5.22
N LEU A 486 81.27 -4.06 -4.50
CA LEU A 486 80.91 -3.69 -3.12
C LEU A 486 79.58 -2.96 -3.04
N LEU A 487 79.37 -1.98 -3.94
CA LEU A 487 78.10 -1.25 -4.04
C LEU A 487 76.97 -2.21 -4.41
N GLN A 488 77.22 -3.14 -5.34
CA GLN A 488 76.26 -4.17 -5.73
C GLN A 488 75.92 -5.11 -4.57
N ALA A 489 76.90 -5.53 -3.77
CA ALA A 489 76.66 -6.37 -2.60
C ALA A 489 75.78 -5.67 -1.55
N TRP A 490 75.99 -4.37 -1.31
CA TRP A 490 75.11 -3.60 -0.42
C TRP A 490 73.72 -3.39 -1.00
N THR A 491 73.58 -3.23 -2.32
CA THR A 491 72.26 -3.16 -2.94
C THR A 491 71.51 -4.49 -2.89
N GLU A 492 72.21 -5.62 -3.06
CA GLU A 492 71.64 -6.97 -2.89
C GLU A 492 71.15 -7.17 -1.45
N GLU A 493 71.93 -6.75 -0.44
CA GLU A 493 71.51 -6.83 0.96
C GLU A 493 70.28 -5.96 1.27
N ILE A 494 70.22 -4.75 0.70
CA ILE A 494 69.04 -3.87 0.84
C ILE A 494 67.80 -4.52 0.22
N GLU A 495 67.95 -5.20 -0.92
CA GLU A 495 66.85 -5.92 -1.58
C GLU A 495 66.40 -7.15 -0.79
N ASP A 496 67.31 -7.84 -0.11
CA ASP A 496 66.99 -8.96 0.77
C ASP A 496 66.24 -8.50 2.03
N VAL A 497 66.72 -7.43 2.70
CA VAL A 497 66.02 -6.81 3.85
C VAL A 497 64.64 -6.28 3.45
N GLU A 498 64.50 -5.70 2.25
CA GLU A 498 63.20 -5.32 1.72
C GLU A 498 62.25 -6.52 1.56
N ARG A 499 62.76 -7.65 1.04
CA ARG A 499 61.97 -8.86 0.82
C ARG A 499 61.47 -9.44 2.16
N GLU A 500 62.36 -9.57 3.14
CA GLU A 500 62.03 -10.06 4.47
C GLU A 500 61.01 -9.16 5.18
N ALA A 501 61.21 -7.84 5.13
CA ALA A 501 60.27 -6.89 5.70
C ALA A 501 58.88 -6.95 5.04
N MET A 502 58.83 -7.20 3.72
CA MET A 502 57.55 -7.39 3.01
C MET A 502 56.88 -8.71 3.39
N GLU A 503 57.64 -9.78 3.64
CA GLU A 503 57.09 -11.04 4.15
C GLU A 503 56.50 -10.88 5.55
N GLU A 504 57.22 -10.23 6.48
CA GLU A 504 56.68 -9.94 7.82
C GLU A 504 55.43 -9.06 7.77
N THR A 505 55.44 -8.02 6.91
CA THR A 505 54.28 -7.16 6.70
C THR A 505 53.09 -7.97 6.18
N LYS A 506 53.32 -8.88 5.23
CA LYS A 506 52.28 -9.76 4.68
C LYS A 506 51.69 -10.68 5.74
N LEU A 507 52.52 -11.26 6.61
CA LEU A 507 52.05 -12.10 7.71
C LEU A 507 51.18 -11.30 8.70
N CYS A 508 51.59 -10.07 9.03
CA CYS A 508 50.79 -9.20 9.89
C CYS A 508 49.45 -8.82 9.24
N VAL A 509 49.44 -8.51 7.94
CA VAL A 509 48.20 -8.26 7.20
C VAL A 509 47.28 -9.47 7.25
N GLN A 510 47.79 -10.69 7.04
CA GLN A 510 46.99 -11.91 7.15
C GLN A 510 46.44 -12.11 8.57
N ALA A 511 47.20 -11.77 9.60
CA ALA A 511 46.74 -11.85 10.99
C ALA A 511 45.63 -10.83 11.29
N ILE A 512 45.75 -9.58 10.81
CA ILE A 512 44.68 -8.56 10.88
C ILE A 512 43.43 -9.04 10.12
N GLN A 513 43.63 -9.66 8.96
CA GLN A 513 42.52 -10.21 8.17
C GLN A 513 41.80 -11.34 8.90
N ARG A 514 42.54 -12.25 9.57
CA ARG A 514 41.96 -13.32 10.40
C ARG A 514 41.13 -12.76 11.55
N LEU A 515 41.67 -11.78 12.28
CA LEU A 515 40.94 -11.10 13.36
C LEU A 515 39.64 -10.46 12.86
N GLY A 516 39.69 -9.82 11.68
CA GLY A 516 38.50 -9.27 11.03
C GLY A 516 37.48 -10.34 10.65
N THR A 517 37.91 -11.48 10.09
CA THR A 517 36.99 -12.57 9.70
C THR A 517 36.32 -13.26 10.88
N GLU A 518 36.99 -13.34 12.03
CA GLU A 518 36.42 -13.93 13.25
C GLU A 518 35.23 -13.10 13.78
N HIS A 519 35.33 -11.77 13.74
CA HIS A 519 34.31 -10.87 14.31
C HIS A 519 33.24 -10.41 13.30
N LEU A 520 33.57 -10.36 11.99
CA LEU A 520 32.66 -9.88 10.94
C LEU A 520 32.14 -10.98 10.02
N GLY A 521 32.72 -12.19 10.05
CA GLY A 521 32.50 -13.24 9.07
C GLY A 521 33.34 -13.05 7.79
N PRO A 522 33.19 -13.93 6.78
CA PRO A 522 33.97 -13.87 5.55
C PRO A 522 33.61 -12.64 4.73
N SER A 523 34.58 -11.75 4.52
CA SER A 523 34.42 -10.51 3.73
C SER A 523 35.61 -10.34 2.78
N PRO A 524 35.39 -9.90 1.53
CA PRO A 524 36.47 -9.66 0.58
C PRO A 524 37.35 -8.49 1.05
N TRP A 525 38.66 -8.71 1.11
CA TRP A 525 39.66 -7.69 1.47
C TRP A 525 40.21 -7.01 0.22
N GLN A 526 40.50 -5.71 0.31
CA GLN A 526 41.16 -5.01 -0.78
C GLN A 526 42.66 -5.30 -0.74
N ASP A 527 43.18 -6.01 -1.74
CA ASP A 527 44.62 -6.24 -1.91
C ASP A 527 45.32 -4.94 -2.33
N LYS A 528 45.70 -4.13 -1.34
CA LYS A 528 46.54 -2.93 -1.52
C LYS A 528 48.04 -3.25 -1.43
N ALA A 529 48.42 -4.52 -1.66
CA ALA A 529 49.81 -4.98 -1.63
C ALA A 529 50.68 -4.35 -2.75
N ASN A 530 50.05 -3.83 -3.81
CA ASN A 530 50.75 -3.19 -4.93
C ASN A 530 51.07 -1.71 -4.65
N LEU A 531 51.86 -1.43 -3.61
CA LEU A 531 52.54 -0.13 -3.50
C LEU A 531 53.71 -0.11 -4.48
N LYS A 532 53.74 0.92 -5.35
CA LYS A 532 54.82 1.14 -6.33
C LYS A 532 56.19 0.99 -5.66
N LYS A 533 57.08 0.20 -6.27
CA LYS A 533 58.50 0.10 -5.86
C LYS A 533 59.07 1.51 -5.72
N SER A 534 59.42 1.90 -4.50
CA SER A 534 60.06 3.18 -4.25
C SER A 534 61.53 3.06 -4.66
N TYR A 535 61.88 3.59 -5.83
CA TYR A 535 63.25 3.64 -6.33
C TYR A 535 64.17 4.32 -5.30
N TYR A 536 65.24 3.63 -4.89
CA TYR A 536 66.30 4.22 -4.09
C TYR A 536 67.35 4.83 -5.01
N LYS A 537 68.05 5.85 -4.51
CA LYS A 537 69.18 6.44 -5.21
C LYS A 537 70.43 5.61 -4.87
N PRO A 538 71.09 4.96 -5.84
CA PRO A 538 72.27 4.17 -5.54
C PRO A 538 73.40 5.05 -4.98
N LEU A 539 74.16 4.51 -4.03
CA LEU A 539 75.30 5.20 -3.44
C LEU A 539 76.40 5.36 -4.50
N THR A 540 76.67 6.59 -4.94
CA THR A 540 77.72 6.88 -5.91
C THR A 540 79.02 7.26 -5.22
N VAL A 541 80.05 6.43 -5.35
CA VAL A 541 81.40 6.71 -4.84
C VAL A 541 82.35 6.95 -6.02
N THR A 542 82.91 8.15 -6.13
CA THR A 542 83.92 8.47 -7.14
C THR A 542 85.31 8.09 -6.63
N LEU A 543 86.07 7.39 -7.48
CA LEU A 543 87.48 7.09 -7.25
C LEU A 543 88.32 8.17 -7.95
N GLU A 544 89.31 8.70 -7.25
CA GLU A 544 90.27 9.65 -7.80
C GLU A 544 91.62 8.96 -8.00
N PRO A 545 92.42 9.35 -9.01
CA PRO A 545 93.76 8.80 -9.22
C PRO A 545 94.67 8.89 -7.97
N VAL A 546 94.41 9.87 -7.10
CA VAL A 546 95.13 10.09 -5.83
C VAL A 546 94.86 8.98 -4.81
N ASP A 547 93.71 8.31 -4.88
CA ASP A 547 93.36 7.21 -3.95
C ASP A 547 94.26 5.96 -4.16
N LEU A 548 94.70 5.72 -5.40
CA LEU A 548 95.60 4.61 -5.75
C LEU A 548 97.01 4.80 -5.19
N LEU A 549 97.49 6.05 -5.12
CA LEU A 549 98.83 6.40 -4.63
C LEU A 549 99.00 6.13 -3.12
N GLY A 550 97.90 6.10 -2.38
CA GLY A 550 97.92 5.92 -0.94
C GLY A 550 98.22 4.50 -0.47
N VAL A 551 98.09 3.47 -1.32
CA VAL A 551 98.19 2.04 -0.95
C VAL A 551 99.57 1.65 -0.41
N TRP A 552 100.62 2.44 -0.68
CA TRP A 552 101.99 2.13 -0.28
C TRP A 552 102.37 2.58 1.14
N PRO A 553 103.13 1.77 1.91
CA PRO A 553 103.69 2.15 3.20
C PRO A 553 104.66 3.34 3.06
N PRO A 554 104.72 4.26 4.04
CA PRO A 554 105.45 5.53 3.93
C PRO A 554 106.94 5.36 3.59
N ARG A 555 107.56 4.24 3.99
CA ARG A 555 108.98 3.92 3.71
C ARG A 555 109.31 3.59 2.24
N LYS A 556 108.33 3.38 1.35
CA LYS A 556 108.56 2.95 -0.06
C LYS A 556 107.83 3.80 -1.12
N ARG A 557 107.24 4.94 -0.76
CA ARG A 557 106.36 5.73 -1.64
C ARG A 557 107.06 6.40 -2.83
N THR A 558 108.27 6.90 -2.65
CA THR A 558 108.96 7.71 -3.68
C THR A 558 109.52 6.86 -4.82
N ALA A 559 110.01 5.65 -4.53
CA ALA A 559 110.62 4.77 -5.53
C ALA A 559 109.58 4.09 -6.46
N TRP A 560 108.42 3.71 -5.93
CA TRP A 560 107.40 2.96 -6.69
C TRP A 560 106.35 3.85 -7.37
N ALA A 561 106.07 5.05 -6.83
CA ALA A 561 105.12 5.98 -7.44
C ALA A 561 105.62 6.52 -8.79
N ILE A 562 106.93 6.71 -8.94
CA ILE A 562 107.55 7.18 -10.20
C ILE A 562 107.56 6.06 -11.25
N SER A 563 107.83 4.80 -10.87
CA SER A 563 107.83 3.66 -11.79
C SER A 563 106.43 3.25 -12.27
N LEU A 564 105.39 3.46 -11.45
CA LEU A 564 104.00 3.14 -11.80
C LEU A 564 103.22 4.32 -12.37
N GLY A 565 103.60 5.57 -12.08
CA GLY A 565 103.10 6.73 -12.84
C GLY A 565 103.34 6.59 -14.34
N LEU A 566 104.48 5.97 -14.70
CA LEU A 566 104.80 5.55 -16.07
C LEU A 566 103.87 4.44 -16.60
N LEU A 567 103.44 3.47 -15.78
CA LEU A 567 102.52 2.39 -16.18
C LEU A 567 101.05 2.81 -16.23
N ALA A 568 100.60 3.70 -15.34
CA ALA A 568 99.24 4.24 -15.33
C ALA A 568 98.99 5.19 -16.51
N CYS A 569 100.00 5.98 -16.90
CA CYS A 569 99.96 6.80 -18.11
C CYS A 569 99.95 5.96 -19.40
N LEU A 570 100.50 4.74 -19.39
CA LEU A 570 100.48 3.82 -20.52
C LEU A 570 99.14 3.05 -20.67
N GLY A 571 98.25 3.11 -19.68
CA GLY A 571 96.92 2.50 -19.70
C GLY A 571 95.80 3.40 -20.24
N VAL A 572 96.08 4.68 -20.55
CA VAL A 572 95.12 5.55 -21.23
C VAL A 572 95.10 5.16 -22.71
N ARG A 573 94.05 4.44 -23.11
CA ARG A 573 93.74 4.15 -24.51
C ARG A 573 93.43 5.49 -25.20
N TRP A 574 94.44 6.14 -25.78
CA TRP A 574 94.24 7.26 -26.69
C TRP A 574 93.49 6.75 -27.91
N VAL A 575 92.20 7.09 -28.02
CA VAL A 575 91.46 7.00 -29.27
C VAL A 575 91.84 8.25 -30.06
N ASP A 576 92.78 8.09 -30.99
CA ASP A 576 93.08 9.11 -31.98
C ASP A 576 91.95 9.19 -33.01
N ARG A 577 91.72 10.38 -33.59
CA ARG A 577 90.56 10.74 -34.44
C ARG A 577 90.53 10.03 -35.81
N SER A 578 91.27 8.93 -35.98
CA SER A 578 91.42 8.20 -37.26
C SER A 578 91.28 6.66 -37.18
N GLY A 579 90.92 6.09 -36.02
CA GLY A 579 90.32 4.75 -35.95
C GLY A 579 91.19 3.55 -36.41
N LYS A 580 92.49 3.51 -36.11
CA LYS A 580 93.33 2.30 -36.32
C LYS A 580 94.06 1.83 -35.05
N PHE A 581 93.98 0.53 -34.80
CA PHE A 581 94.66 -0.21 -33.71
C PHE A 581 95.97 -0.81 -34.19
N GLY A 582 97.06 -0.55 -33.46
CA GLY A 582 98.31 -1.34 -33.47
C GLY A 582 99.02 -1.09 -32.14
N GLY A 583 99.51 -2.05 -31.36
CA GLY A 583 99.89 -3.43 -31.66
C GLY A 583 101.38 -3.57 -31.39
N GLY A 584 101.81 -3.68 -30.13
CA GLY A 584 103.20 -3.91 -29.76
C GLY A 584 103.47 -3.87 -28.25
N TRP A 585 103.41 -5.02 -27.59
CA TRP A 585 103.92 -5.22 -26.23
C TRP A 585 105.33 -5.82 -26.33
N VAL A 586 106.35 -5.14 -25.80
CA VAL A 586 107.69 -5.73 -25.61
C VAL A 586 107.92 -5.97 -24.12
N SER A 587 108.13 -7.24 -23.84
CA SER A 587 108.42 -7.94 -22.60
C SER A 587 109.59 -7.36 -21.81
N ILE A 588 109.33 -6.90 -20.58
CA ILE A 588 110.33 -6.87 -19.49
C ILE A 588 109.69 -7.42 -18.21
N VAL A 589 109.67 -8.74 -18.07
CA VAL A 589 109.56 -9.42 -16.77
C VAL A 589 110.36 -10.72 -16.87
N SER A 590 111.56 -10.79 -16.30
CA SER A 590 112.22 -12.10 -16.12
C SER A 590 113.12 -12.28 -14.89
N LEU A 591 113.21 -11.36 -13.92
CA LEU A 591 113.99 -11.63 -12.69
C LEU A 591 113.38 -11.11 -11.38
N ALA A 592 112.17 -10.55 -11.42
CA ALA A 592 111.39 -10.17 -10.23
C ALA A 592 110.09 -10.98 -10.10
N GLY A 593 110.00 -12.16 -10.73
CA GLY A 593 108.73 -12.89 -10.87
C GLY A 593 108.09 -13.36 -9.57
N SER A 594 108.88 -13.71 -8.54
CA SER A 594 108.35 -14.20 -7.26
C SER A 594 108.09 -13.07 -6.25
N SER A 595 108.95 -12.04 -6.22
CA SER A 595 108.82 -10.88 -5.32
C SER A 595 107.79 -9.85 -5.81
N LEU A 596 107.62 -9.70 -7.12
CA LEU A 596 106.56 -8.88 -7.70
C LEU A 596 105.19 -9.56 -7.54
N TRP A 597 105.11 -10.88 -7.62
CA TRP A 597 103.85 -11.62 -7.44
C TRP A 597 103.38 -11.64 -5.97
N LEU A 598 104.28 -11.82 -5.00
CA LEU A 598 103.98 -11.66 -3.57
C LEU A 598 103.63 -10.20 -3.22
N GLY A 599 104.37 -9.21 -3.74
CA GLY A 599 104.06 -7.79 -3.52
C GLY A 599 102.76 -7.30 -4.18
N LEU A 600 102.40 -7.83 -5.36
CA LEU A 600 101.12 -7.53 -6.02
C LEU A 600 99.93 -8.04 -5.20
N SER A 601 100.09 -9.16 -4.48
CA SER A 601 99.06 -9.67 -3.56
C SER A 601 98.87 -8.75 -2.34
N GLU A 602 99.95 -8.21 -1.78
CA GLU A 602 99.90 -7.25 -0.66
C GLU A 602 99.27 -5.91 -1.10
N ILE A 603 99.67 -5.38 -2.26
CA ILE A 603 99.09 -4.15 -2.84
C ILE A 603 97.60 -4.30 -3.10
N ARG A 604 97.17 -5.47 -3.58
CA ARG A 604 95.76 -5.81 -3.80
C ARG A 604 94.96 -5.75 -2.51
N THR A 605 95.41 -6.43 -1.45
CA THR A 605 94.72 -6.40 -0.15
C THR A 605 94.67 -4.99 0.46
N GLY A 606 95.72 -4.19 0.27
CA GLY A 606 95.76 -2.79 0.70
C GLY A 606 94.81 -1.88 -0.09
N LEU A 607 94.68 -2.09 -1.40
CA LEU A 607 93.75 -1.37 -2.28
C LEU A 607 92.29 -1.71 -1.93
N GLU A 608 91.98 -2.99 -1.77
CA GLU A 608 90.65 -3.47 -1.35
C GLU A 608 90.25 -2.88 0.00
N SER A 609 91.14 -2.89 0.99
CA SER A 609 90.90 -2.29 2.32
C SER A 609 90.64 -0.79 2.24
N LYS A 610 91.33 -0.05 1.37
CA LYS A 610 91.14 1.41 1.24
C LYS A 610 89.87 1.78 0.50
N ILE A 611 89.56 1.08 -0.59
CA ILE A 611 88.32 1.26 -1.33
C ILE A 611 87.14 0.93 -0.42
N PHE A 612 87.23 -0.17 0.34
CA PHE A 612 86.24 -0.51 1.36
C PHE A 612 86.08 0.59 2.41
N GLN A 613 87.17 1.08 3.01
CA GLN A 613 87.10 2.17 4.01
C GLN A 613 86.53 3.48 3.43
N LYS A 614 86.84 3.82 2.17
CA LYS A 614 86.28 4.99 1.49
C LYS A 614 84.79 4.83 1.24
N CYS A 615 84.35 3.67 0.75
CA CYS A 615 82.95 3.35 0.56
C CYS A 615 82.19 3.31 1.91
N LYS A 616 82.77 2.71 2.94
CA LYS A 616 82.20 2.65 4.31
C LYS A 616 82.02 4.04 4.91
N ARG A 617 83.01 4.94 4.79
CA ARG A 617 82.88 6.34 5.22
C ARG A 617 81.79 7.09 4.46
N ALA A 618 81.66 6.84 3.16
CA ALA A 618 80.59 7.44 2.35
C ALA A 618 79.20 6.92 2.79
N ALA A 619 79.06 5.63 3.10
CA ALA A 619 77.84 5.03 3.60
C ALA A 619 77.46 5.54 5.00
N ILE A 620 78.43 5.68 5.92
CA ILE A 620 78.21 6.23 7.26
C ILE A 620 77.83 7.72 7.18
N LYS A 621 78.54 8.51 6.35
CA LYS A 621 78.25 9.94 6.17
C LYS A 621 76.84 10.19 5.60
N THR A 622 76.33 9.25 4.82
CA THR A 622 74.98 9.30 4.25
C THR A 622 73.94 8.60 5.13
N SER A 623 74.32 8.04 6.29
CA SER A 623 73.47 7.25 7.18
C SER A 623 72.65 6.21 6.42
N LEU A 624 73.34 5.42 5.58
CA LEU A 624 72.70 4.47 4.65
C LEU A 624 71.77 3.50 5.38
N ALA A 625 72.26 2.79 6.40
CA ALA A 625 71.48 1.81 7.16
C ALA A 625 70.21 2.44 7.78
N ASP A 626 70.36 3.54 8.51
CA ASP A 626 69.29 4.31 9.14
C ASP A 626 68.22 4.79 8.15
N THR A 627 68.66 5.31 7.00
CA THR A 627 67.77 5.86 5.98
C THR A 627 66.96 4.75 5.30
N HIS A 628 67.61 3.62 5.00
CA HIS A 628 66.95 2.47 4.38
C HIS A 628 66.01 1.74 5.35
N ALA A 629 66.41 1.51 6.60
CA ALA A 629 65.57 0.90 7.63
C ALA A 629 64.29 1.73 7.88
N ARG A 630 64.42 3.06 8.03
CA ARG A 630 63.25 3.95 8.17
C ARG A 630 62.38 3.96 6.92
N ARG A 631 62.95 3.86 5.72
CA ARG A 631 62.18 3.82 4.48
C ARG A 631 61.35 2.54 4.39
N VAL A 632 61.95 1.39 4.65
CA VAL A 632 61.25 0.09 4.64
C VAL A 632 60.13 0.08 5.67
N SER A 633 60.41 0.49 6.91
CA SER A 633 59.38 0.65 7.95
C SER A 633 58.25 1.60 7.54
N ARG A 634 58.53 2.73 6.86
CA ARG A 634 57.48 3.63 6.34
C ARG A 634 56.58 2.97 5.29
N ILE A 635 57.13 2.11 4.42
CA ILE A 635 56.34 1.41 3.41
C ILE A 635 55.42 0.40 4.10
N SER A 636 55.97 -0.42 4.99
CA SER A 636 55.20 -1.36 5.82
C SER A 636 54.12 -0.65 6.64
N ARG A 637 54.42 0.51 7.23
CA ARG A 637 53.46 1.32 7.99
C ARG A 637 52.27 1.76 7.14
N LYS A 638 52.52 2.19 5.89
CA LYS A 638 51.44 2.58 4.97
C LYS A 638 50.52 1.40 4.65
N ILE A 639 51.06 0.19 4.49
CA ILE A 639 50.27 -1.03 4.25
C ILE A 639 49.42 -1.34 5.47
N LEU A 640 50.03 -1.44 6.65
CA LEU A 640 49.37 -1.81 7.89
C LEU A 640 48.29 -0.80 8.31
N GLN A 641 48.55 0.51 8.15
CA GLN A 641 47.56 1.54 8.39
C GLN A 641 46.40 1.46 7.39
N ALA A 642 46.67 1.15 6.12
CA ALA A 642 45.62 0.99 5.12
C ALA A 642 44.72 -0.22 5.44
N THR A 643 45.29 -1.33 5.91
CA THR A 643 44.52 -2.52 6.30
C THR A 643 43.77 -2.33 7.61
N GLY A 644 44.35 -1.64 8.59
CA GLY A 644 43.67 -1.28 9.83
C GLY A 644 42.46 -0.37 9.59
N ARG A 645 42.62 0.66 8.73
CA ARG A 645 41.50 1.52 8.32
C ARG A 645 40.42 0.78 7.53
N ASP A 646 40.80 -0.18 6.68
CA ASP A 646 39.82 -1.02 5.96
C ASP A 646 38.99 -1.85 6.94
N LEU A 647 39.62 -2.45 7.95
CA LEU A 647 38.91 -3.16 9.01
C LEU A 647 38.00 -2.23 9.82
N GLU A 648 38.48 -1.05 10.22
CA GLU A 648 37.68 -0.07 10.95
C GLU A 648 36.40 0.32 10.17
N LEU A 649 36.54 0.61 8.87
CA LEU A 649 35.41 0.92 8.00
C LEU A 649 34.43 -0.25 7.87
N LYS A 650 34.93 -1.49 7.78
CA LYS A 650 34.09 -2.69 7.74
C LYS A 650 33.33 -2.92 9.05
N ILE A 651 33.98 -2.71 10.20
CA ILE A 651 33.30 -2.79 11.51
C ILE A 651 32.22 -1.71 11.60
N GLN A 652 32.56 -0.47 11.24
CA GLN A 652 31.61 0.65 11.28
C GLN A 652 30.39 0.41 10.37
N THR A 653 30.61 -0.02 9.14
CA THR A 653 29.51 -0.34 8.20
C THR A 653 28.67 -1.53 8.67
N ALA A 654 29.27 -2.54 9.30
CA ALA A 654 28.51 -3.64 9.91
C ALA A 654 27.65 -3.19 11.09
N ILE A 655 28.16 -2.29 11.96
CA ILE A 655 27.39 -1.66 13.05
C ILE A 655 26.22 -0.86 12.46
N GLU A 656 26.48 -0.03 11.46
CA GLU A 656 25.47 0.82 10.83
C GLU A 656 24.37 -0.01 10.16
N ASN A 657 24.73 -1.06 9.43
CA ASN A 657 23.76 -1.96 8.79
C ASN A 657 22.89 -2.68 9.83
N LYS A 658 23.49 -3.20 10.91
CA LYS A 658 22.73 -3.82 12.01
C LYS A 658 21.84 -2.81 12.75
N ALA A 659 22.33 -1.60 13.00
CA ALA A 659 21.57 -0.53 13.64
C ALA A 659 20.39 -0.07 12.76
N ARG A 660 20.60 0.04 11.45
CA ARG A 660 19.56 0.39 10.49
C ARG A 660 18.47 -0.68 10.45
N ARG A 661 18.84 -1.96 10.30
CA ARG A 661 17.90 -3.08 10.33
C ARG A 661 17.09 -3.12 11.63
N ARG A 662 17.73 -2.87 12.77
CA ARG A 662 17.07 -2.77 14.07
C ARG A 662 16.04 -1.64 14.11
N SER A 663 16.40 -0.45 13.64
CA SER A 663 15.49 0.70 13.55
C SER A 663 14.31 0.41 12.62
N GLU A 664 14.55 -0.26 11.48
CA GLU A 664 13.49 -0.69 10.56
C GLU A 664 12.54 -1.70 11.24
N LEU A 665 13.06 -2.68 11.98
CA LEU A 665 12.25 -3.64 12.76
C LEU A 665 11.48 -2.98 13.91
N GLU A 666 12.08 -2.01 14.61
CA GLU A 666 11.41 -1.24 15.67
C GLU A 666 10.24 -0.42 15.10
N ASN A 667 10.44 0.22 13.95
CA ASN A 667 9.36 0.94 13.25
C ASN A 667 8.26 -0.02 12.79
N GLN A 668 8.61 -1.15 12.18
CA GLN A 668 7.63 -2.17 11.77
C GLN A 668 6.82 -2.70 12.96
N ALA A 669 7.47 -2.95 14.10
CA ALA A 669 6.79 -3.38 15.32
C ALA A 669 5.83 -2.29 15.83
N HIS A 670 6.25 -1.02 15.80
CA HIS A 670 5.41 0.10 16.21
C HIS A 670 4.21 0.30 15.29
N ASP A 671 4.41 0.25 13.97
CA ASP A 671 3.35 0.37 12.97
C ASP A 671 2.33 -0.77 13.10
N ALA A 672 2.80 -2.01 13.28
CA ALA A 672 1.93 -3.16 13.52
C ALA A 672 1.16 -3.03 14.84
N GLN A 673 1.75 -2.47 15.89
CA GLN A 673 1.05 -2.21 17.15
C GLN A 673 -0.07 -1.19 16.98
N ASN A 674 0.20 -0.08 16.27
CA ASN A 674 -0.78 0.96 16.00
C ASN A 674 -1.94 0.43 15.13
N ALA A 675 -1.62 -0.34 14.09
CA ALA A 675 -2.62 -0.99 13.25
C ALA A 675 -3.45 -2.02 14.05
N GLY A 676 -2.81 -2.78 14.95
CA GLY A 676 -3.49 -3.69 15.85
C GLY A 676 -4.53 -2.98 16.73
N ALA A 677 -4.12 -1.89 17.39
CA ALA A 677 -5.00 -1.09 18.24
C ALA A 677 -6.18 -0.48 17.47
N TYR A 678 -5.93 -0.01 16.23
CA TYR A 678 -6.99 0.48 15.35
C TYR A 678 -8.03 -0.61 15.06
N TYR A 679 -7.61 -1.81 14.65
CA TYR A 679 -8.55 -2.87 14.32
C TYR A 679 -9.33 -3.38 15.53
N THR A 680 -8.72 -3.42 16.73
CA THR A 680 -9.45 -3.71 17.97
C THR A 680 -10.60 -2.72 18.18
N HIS A 681 -10.30 -1.41 18.11
CA HIS A 681 -11.31 -0.38 18.28
C HIS A 681 -12.37 -0.41 17.17
N PHE A 682 -11.95 -0.62 15.92
CA PHE A 682 -12.87 -0.70 14.78
C PHE A 682 -13.88 -1.86 14.95
N ILE A 683 -13.42 -3.05 15.37
CA ILE A 683 -14.29 -4.21 15.59
C ILE A 683 -15.31 -3.92 16.70
N GLU A 684 -14.90 -3.28 17.79
CA GLU A 684 -15.80 -2.89 18.88
C GLU A 684 -16.91 -1.94 18.39
N VAL A 685 -16.54 -0.90 17.64
CA VAL A 685 -17.50 0.07 17.11
C VAL A 685 -18.41 -0.57 16.05
N ALA A 686 -17.88 -1.41 15.16
CA ALA A 686 -18.66 -2.11 14.15
C ALA A 686 -19.71 -3.03 14.78
N ASN A 687 -19.35 -3.81 15.81
CA ASN A 687 -20.28 -4.67 16.54
C ASN A 687 -21.33 -3.87 17.30
N LEU A 688 -20.95 -2.74 17.93
CA LEU A 688 -21.90 -1.87 18.61
C LEU A 688 -22.96 -1.32 17.64
N VAL A 689 -22.53 -0.85 16.46
CA VAL A 689 -23.46 -0.35 15.43
C VAL A 689 -24.30 -1.51 14.87
N LEU A 690 -23.73 -2.70 14.70
CA LEU A 690 -24.46 -3.90 14.27
C LEU A 690 -25.59 -4.26 15.23
N ASP A 691 -25.32 -4.25 16.54
CA ASP A 691 -26.33 -4.52 17.57
C ASP A 691 -27.44 -3.46 17.57
N GLN A 692 -27.09 -2.18 17.38
CA GLN A 692 -28.06 -1.10 17.27
C GLN A 692 -28.95 -1.25 16.03
N VAL A 693 -28.36 -1.58 14.87
CA VAL A 693 -29.12 -1.83 13.64
C VAL A 693 -30.05 -3.03 13.80
N ASN A 694 -29.58 -4.10 14.45
CA ASN A 694 -30.40 -5.28 14.73
C ASN A 694 -31.59 -4.97 15.65
N ALA A 695 -31.41 -4.07 16.63
CA ALA A 695 -32.45 -3.65 17.56
C ALA A 695 -33.58 -2.83 16.91
N VAL A 696 -33.37 -2.26 15.71
CA VAL A 696 -34.44 -1.57 14.98
C VAL A 696 -35.53 -2.56 14.57
N SER A 697 -36.72 -2.44 15.17
CA SER A 697 -37.85 -3.33 14.89
C SER A 697 -38.44 -3.04 13.51
N THR A 698 -38.13 -3.89 12.53
CA THR A 698 -38.69 -3.81 11.16
C THR A 698 -39.82 -4.81 10.91
N ASP A 699 -40.14 -5.63 11.90
CA ASP A 699 -41.21 -6.62 11.80
C ASP A 699 -42.52 -5.99 12.27
N ILE A 700 -43.54 -6.05 11.40
CA ILE A 700 -44.92 -5.72 11.78
C ILE A 700 -45.37 -6.83 12.73
N PRO A 701 -46.03 -6.55 13.87
CA PRO A 701 -46.72 -7.57 14.62
C PRO A 701 -47.80 -8.16 13.72
N THR A 702 -47.48 -9.27 13.06
CA THR A 702 -48.46 -10.05 12.29
C THR A 702 -49.65 -10.29 13.21
N LYS A 703 -50.86 -9.91 12.76
CA LYS A 703 -52.09 -10.32 13.42
C LYS A 703 -51.96 -11.80 13.72
N ALA A 704 -51.98 -12.17 15.01
CA ALA A 704 -51.99 -13.56 15.40
C ALA A 704 -53.08 -14.27 14.57
N PRO A 705 -52.79 -15.46 13.99
CA PRO A 705 -53.80 -16.19 13.25
C PRO A 705 -55.01 -16.31 14.14
N THR A 706 -56.15 -15.80 13.67
CA THR A 706 -57.42 -15.95 14.36
C THR A 706 -57.59 -17.44 14.57
N ARG A 707 -57.38 -17.92 15.81
CA ARG A 707 -57.67 -19.31 16.15
C ARG A 707 -59.16 -19.46 15.91
N VAL A 708 -59.50 -20.16 14.83
CA VAL A 708 -60.82 -20.72 14.62
C VAL A 708 -61.04 -21.70 15.77
N LEU A 709 -61.80 -21.25 16.77
CA LEU A 709 -62.52 -22.09 17.71
C LEU A 709 -63.99 -21.74 17.61
#